data_AF-A0A2N6N8B5-F1
#
_entry.id   AF-A0A2N6N8B5-F1
#
_cell.length_a   1.000
_cell.length_b   1.000
_cell.length_c   1.000
_cell.angle_alpha   90.00
_cell.angle_beta   90.00
_cell.angle_gamma   90.00
#
_symmetry.space_group_name_H-M   'P 1'
#
loop_
_entity.id
_entity.type
_entity.pdbx_description
1 polymer ?
#
loop_
_entity_poly.entity_id
_entity_poly.type
_entity_poly.pdbx_seq_one_letter_code
_entity_poly.pdbx_strand_id
1 'polypeptide(L)'
;MDEPPALTWRGSYALLPLEASNGSSLNGDKIILPQSALEQLLSASASQAVMQDKYTTASSHLPNPLTFRLVNPTCNKSVYAGIREFSAPEGTVILSPYLLSALGLATDDEKATTTSANSTVSQIRLEVHTETLPKGTYARLRPLEAGYNPDDWRPLLERQLQRDFTSLTKNAKILVHGVRGEVFQLLVDKLSPEGQGVCVVDTDLEVDIEALDEEQARETLRQFINTNRHENQDGSSKGGPIDIWKPVLGKIAVGSYIDYSLPSWDRNQSVQLTLSNMSDPEALELFVTPKSNLQRALPRKTEYVFSTLGSFESSTTKTIIISPTDAEMKKAESIQISVHAYSDFTATKAADAIQYTLRAQVLVESDKTIAKDQAGNLKEQQENEALCSNCQQLVPKQSLVLHENFCRRNNIVCPKCKLVFKKDSAEFAAHWHCEQDEAYGNTPYSKQKHDEIFHSSWLCSSCAFETNSLPDLAKHRSTVCPGKLILCQFCHLEVPQEGDPFNPSPEVKLSGLTAHELADGARTTECHLCDKIIKLKDMQTHLKHHELDKVGKEKPPVCRNENCGRTRFGVGSRGQVRHSPGADGQQGADIGLCSLCFGPLYVSMHDPNGKALRRRIERRYLTQLMSGCRKSRCSNEWCKTGRSTLGLETKGSSVQSALPLVKPLVETWQNLDSPMHFCVDELSQTGRKLAGQIASKGVWDIEWCIAAAEAENSNANNMRDWLQAWAPRRV
;
A
#
# COMPACT_ATOMS: atom_id res chain seq x y z
N MET A 1 -20.21 -37.65 -6.81
CA MET A 1 -19.82 -36.68 -5.78
C MET A 1 -21.11 -36.03 -5.38
N ASP A 2 -21.70 -36.47 -4.28
CA ASP A 2 -22.99 -35.97 -3.82
C ASP A 2 -22.78 -34.64 -3.10
N GLU A 3 -23.44 -33.60 -3.59
CA GLU A 3 -23.50 -32.27 -3.02
C GLU A 3 -24.12 -32.36 -1.61
N PRO A 4 -23.57 -31.70 -0.57
CA PRO A 4 -24.11 -31.80 0.78
C PRO A 4 -25.54 -31.24 0.83
N PRO A 5 -26.44 -31.83 1.64
CA PRO A 5 -27.82 -31.36 1.72
C PRO A 5 -27.86 -29.90 2.19
N ALA A 6 -28.53 -29.04 1.41
CA ALA A 6 -28.66 -27.62 1.72
C ALA A 6 -29.41 -27.40 3.05
N LEU A 7 -28.92 -26.48 3.88
CA LEU A 7 -29.60 -26.05 5.10
C LEU A 7 -30.92 -25.35 4.72
N THR A 8 -32.06 -25.89 5.14
CA THR A 8 -33.39 -25.33 4.86
C THR A 8 -33.98 -24.65 6.09
N TRP A 9 -33.99 -23.32 6.08
CA TRP A 9 -34.59 -22.46 7.09
C TRP A 9 -35.37 -21.32 6.42
N ARG A 10 -36.50 -20.92 7.03
CA ARG A 10 -37.36 -19.84 6.56
C ARG A 10 -37.87 -19.03 7.75
N GLY A 11 -37.80 -17.71 7.63
CA GLY A 11 -38.41 -16.77 8.58
C GLY A 11 -39.14 -15.65 7.87
N SER A 12 -40.12 -15.05 8.55
CA SER A 12 -40.83 -13.85 8.09
C SER A 12 -40.55 -12.70 9.04
N TYR A 13 -40.05 -11.58 8.49
CA TYR A 13 -39.56 -10.44 9.27
C TYR A 13 -40.17 -9.13 8.77
N ALA A 14 -40.46 -8.20 9.69
CA ALA A 14 -40.88 -6.86 9.35
C ALA A 14 -39.66 -5.97 9.01
N LEU A 15 -39.79 -5.11 8.00
CA LEU A 15 -38.71 -4.20 7.62
C LEU A 15 -38.57 -3.04 8.61
N LEU A 16 -37.34 -2.77 9.04
CA LEU A 16 -36.98 -1.63 9.89
C LEU A 16 -36.16 -0.61 9.09
N PRO A 17 -36.37 0.71 9.25
CA PRO A 17 -35.55 1.74 8.61
C PRO A 17 -34.06 1.65 8.99
N LEU A 18 -33.18 2.03 8.08
CA LEU A 18 -31.72 1.99 8.29
C LEU A 18 -31.25 2.85 9.48
N GLU A 19 -31.96 3.94 9.77
CA GLU A 19 -31.73 4.85 10.91
C GLU A 19 -31.86 4.17 12.28
N ALA A 20 -32.55 3.03 12.35
CA ALA A 20 -32.68 2.27 13.58
C ALA A 20 -31.52 1.27 13.81
N SER A 21 -30.58 1.20 12.88
CA SER A 21 -29.30 0.53 13.10
C SER A 21 -28.38 1.49 13.88
N ASN A 22 -27.93 1.09 15.08
CA ASN A 22 -27.12 1.92 15.97
C ASN A 22 -25.70 2.20 15.42
N GLY A 23 -25.59 2.94 14.31
CA GLY A 23 -24.32 3.37 13.71
C GLY A 23 -23.66 2.37 12.74
N SER A 24 -24.32 1.28 12.34
CA SER A 24 -23.77 0.32 11.38
C SER A 24 -24.12 0.70 9.94
N SER A 25 -23.16 1.25 9.18
CA SER A 25 -23.37 1.56 7.75
C SER A 25 -23.50 0.27 6.92
N LEU A 26 -24.71 -0.11 6.49
CA LEU A 26 -24.95 -1.28 5.64
C LEU A 26 -24.65 -0.97 4.17
N ASN A 27 -23.53 -1.51 3.66
CA ASN A 27 -23.12 -1.39 2.27
C ASN A 27 -23.32 -2.73 1.53
N GLY A 28 -23.58 -2.67 0.22
CA GLY A 28 -23.70 -3.86 -0.65
C GLY A 28 -24.90 -4.75 -0.35
N ASP A 29 -24.75 -6.08 -0.33
CA ASP A 29 -25.83 -7.06 -0.18
C ASP A 29 -26.02 -7.56 1.28
N LYS A 30 -25.54 -6.80 2.26
CA LYS A 30 -25.54 -7.20 3.67
C LYS A 30 -26.86 -6.93 4.37
N ILE A 31 -27.31 -7.86 5.20
CA ILE A 31 -28.50 -7.74 6.08
C ILE A 31 -28.14 -7.89 7.56
N ILE A 32 -29.03 -7.43 8.44
CA ILE A 32 -29.00 -7.67 9.88
C ILE A 32 -30.26 -8.43 10.27
N LEU A 33 -30.09 -9.57 10.96
CA LEU A 33 -31.16 -10.43 11.45
C LEU A 33 -31.21 -10.44 12.99
N PRO A 34 -32.30 -10.91 13.62
CA PRO A 34 -32.36 -11.01 15.08
C PRO A 34 -31.61 -12.24 15.60
N GLN A 35 -31.21 -12.21 16.87
CA GLN A 35 -30.52 -13.32 17.52
C GLN A 35 -31.31 -14.64 17.48
N SER A 36 -32.65 -14.56 17.56
CA SER A 36 -33.54 -15.72 17.44
C SER A 36 -33.40 -16.44 16.08
N ALA A 37 -33.02 -15.73 15.01
CA ALA A 37 -32.74 -16.34 13.71
C ALA A 37 -31.48 -17.22 13.76
N LEU A 38 -30.42 -16.76 14.45
CA LEU A 38 -29.19 -17.53 14.63
C LEU A 38 -29.44 -18.81 15.42
N GLU A 39 -30.20 -18.74 16.51
CA GLU A 39 -30.56 -19.90 17.33
C GLU A 39 -31.33 -20.94 16.51
N GLN A 40 -32.28 -20.49 15.69
CA GLN A 40 -33.03 -21.36 14.80
C GLN A 40 -32.14 -22.00 13.73
N LEU A 41 -31.20 -21.25 13.14
CA LEU A 41 -30.23 -21.77 12.17
C LEU A 41 -29.32 -22.84 12.79
N LEU A 42 -28.82 -22.59 14.00
CA LEU A 42 -28.01 -23.55 14.76
C LEU A 42 -28.83 -24.82 15.06
N SER A 43 -30.09 -24.68 15.48
CA SER A 43 -30.98 -25.82 15.74
C SER A 43 -31.27 -26.66 14.48
N ALA A 44 -31.45 -25.99 13.33
CA ALA A 44 -31.68 -26.63 12.05
C ALA A 44 -30.41 -27.38 11.58
N SER A 45 -29.23 -26.80 11.79
CA SER A 45 -27.95 -27.45 11.47
C SER A 45 -27.68 -28.67 12.35
N ALA A 46 -28.01 -28.59 13.65
CA ALA A 46 -27.86 -29.70 14.59
C ALA A 46 -28.80 -30.86 14.23
N SER A 47 -30.00 -30.57 13.74
CA SER A 47 -30.97 -31.59 13.32
C SER A 47 -30.54 -32.32 12.04
N GLN A 48 -29.79 -31.67 11.14
CA GLN A 48 -29.21 -32.31 9.96
C GLN A 48 -28.00 -33.20 10.31
N ALA A 49 -27.18 -32.81 11.28
CA ALA A 49 -26.00 -33.59 11.70
C ALA A 49 -26.34 -34.96 12.35
N VAL A 50 -27.54 -35.12 12.91
CA VAL A 50 -27.98 -36.36 13.58
C VAL A 50 -28.34 -37.49 12.58
N MET A 51 -28.49 -37.19 11.28
CA MET A 51 -28.87 -38.15 10.24
C MET A 51 -27.67 -38.83 9.54
N GLN A 52 -26.42 -38.43 9.79
CA GLN A 52 -25.20 -39.02 9.23
C GLN A 52 -24.32 -39.59 10.37
N ASP A 53 -24.22 -40.91 10.45
CA ASP A 53 -23.84 -41.69 11.65
C ASP A 53 -22.33 -41.61 12.08
N LYS A 54 -22.11 -41.67 13.41
CA LYS A 54 -20.94 -42.15 14.20
C LYS A 54 -19.64 -41.32 14.39
N TYR A 55 -19.40 -41.00 15.67
CA TYR A 55 -18.12 -40.70 16.34
C TYR A 55 -17.28 -39.53 15.81
N THR A 56 -17.84 -38.33 15.79
CA THR A 56 -17.07 -37.10 16.02
C THR A 56 -17.91 -36.15 16.87
N THR A 57 -17.28 -35.46 17.82
CA THR A 57 -17.92 -34.43 18.65
C THR A 57 -18.70 -33.45 17.77
N ALA A 58 -20.01 -33.34 18.00
CA ALA A 58 -20.92 -32.48 17.26
C ALA A 58 -20.54 -31.00 17.40
N SER A 59 -19.66 -30.53 16.52
CA SER A 59 -19.50 -29.11 16.25
C SER A 59 -20.61 -28.70 15.27
N SER A 60 -21.59 -27.94 15.74
CA SER A 60 -22.62 -27.30 14.92
C SER A 60 -21.98 -26.23 14.02
N HIS A 61 -21.34 -26.66 12.94
CA HIS A 61 -20.75 -25.75 11.97
C HIS A 61 -21.78 -25.37 10.91
N LEU A 62 -22.15 -24.09 10.89
CA LEU A 62 -22.92 -23.50 9.80
C LEU A 62 -22.06 -23.40 8.53
N PRO A 63 -22.66 -23.52 7.33
CA PRO A 63 -21.94 -23.32 6.09
C PRO A 63 -21.42 -21.88 6.02
N ASN A 64 -20.16 -21.73 5.60
CA ASN A 64 -19.53 -20.43 5.38
C ASN A 64 -19.30 -20.26 3.86
N PRO A 65 -19.82 -19.20 3.21
CA PRO A 65 -20.65 -18.12 3.75
C PRO A 65 -22.14 -18.46 3.89
N LEU A 66 -22.82 -17.76 4.81
CA LEU A 66 -24.28 -17.83 5.00
C LEU A 66 -24.98 -16.87 4.03
N THR A 67 -25.65 -17.43 3.04
CA THR A 67 -26.44 -16.70 2.04
C THR A 67 -27.94 -16.91 2.24
N PHE A 68 -28.70 -15.83 2.05
CA PHE A 68 -30.14 -15.79 2.20
C PHE A 68 -30.81 -15.29 0.92
N ARG A 69 -31.93 -15.90 0.57
CA ARG A 69 -32.83 -15.42 -0.46
C ARG A 69 -33.94 -14.60 0.19
N LEU A 70 -33.99 -13.32 -0.15
CA LEU A 70 -35.03 -12.40 0.25
C LEU A 70 -36.13 -12.40 -0.81
N VAL A 71 -37.37 -12.66 -0.41
CA VAL A 71 -38.53 -12.59 -1.29
C VAL A 71 -39.48 -11.52 -0.78
N ASN A 72 -39.78 -10.56 -1.65
CA ASN A 72 -40.85 -9.60 -1.40
C ASN A 72 -42.17 -10.16 -1.95
N PRO A 73 -43.13 -10.56 -1.08
CA PRO A 73 -44.38 -11.17 -1.54
C PRO A 73 -45.29 -10.19 -2.31
N THR A 74 -45.12 -8.87 -2.14
CA THR A 74 -45.99 -7.88 -2.82
C THR A 74 -45.59 -7.64 -4.27
N CYS A 75 -44.28 -7.68 -4.58
CA CYS A 75 -43.76 -7.44 -5.93
C CYS A 75 -43.26 -8.71 -6.62
N ASN A 76 -43.28 -9.86 -5.94
CA ASN A 76 -42.73 -11.15 -6.39
C ASN A 76 -41.28 -11.05 -6.91
N LYS A 77 -40.50 -10.10 -6.39
CA LYS A 77 -39.07 -9.93 -6.65
C LYS A 77 -38.29 -10.68 -5.60
N SER A 78 -37.22 -11.36 -6.02
CA SER A 78 -36.30 -12.03 -5.10
C SER A 78 -34.86 -11.60 -5.35
N VAL A 79 -34.10 -11.41 -4.26
CA VAL A 79 -32.70 -10.98 -4.28
C VAL A 79 -31.92 -11.81 -3.26
N TYR A 80 -30.68 -12.14 -3.58
CA TYR A 80 -29.77 -12.82 -2.66
C TYR A 80 -28.99 -11.80 -1.82
N ALA A 81 -28.77 -12.15 -0.55
CA ALA A 81 -28.11 -11.30 0.42
C ALA A 81 -27.27 -12.12 1.40
N GLY A 82 -26.22 -11.50 1.94
CA GLY A 82 -25.38 -12.06 2.98
C GLY A 82 -25.70 -11.50 4.34
N ILE A 83 -25.48 -12.27 5.40
CA ILE A 83 -25.60 -11.77 6.77
C ILE A 83 -24.35 -10.98 7.17
N ARG A 84 -24.54 -9.83 7.82
CA ARG A 84 -23.46 -9.11 8.51
C ARG A 84 -23.39 -9.48 9.99
N GLU A 85 -24.50 -9.36 10.69
CA GLU A 85 -24.59 -9.62 12.13
C GLU A 85 -26.02 -9.95 12.56
N PHE A 86 -26.15 -10.52 13.77
CA PHE A 86 -27.42 -10.91 14.36
C PHE A 86 -27.83 -9.99 15.53
N SER A 87 -28.00 -8.69 15.24
CA SER A 87 -28.25 -7.64 16.25
C SER A 87 -29.61 -6.96 16.12
N ALA A 88 -30.46 -7.36 15.16
CA ALA A 88 -31.76 -6.71 14.95
C ALA A 88 -32.75 -7.05 16.09
N PRO A 89 -33.72 -6.15 16.39
CA PRO A 89 -34.84 -6.47 17.25
C PRO A 89 -35.62 -7.71 16.76
N GLU A 90 -36.17 -8.48 17.70
CA GLU A 90 -36.90 -9.71 17.38
C GLU A 90 -38.04 -9.47 16.37
N GLY A 91 -38.14 -10.34 15.36
CA GLY A 91 -39.16 -10.25 14.32
C GLY A 91 -38.93 -9.14 13.27
N THR A 92 -37.77 -8.47 13.28
CA THR A 92 -37.43 -7.42 12.31
C THR A 92 -36.17 -7.72 11.50
N VAL A 93 -36.03 -7.09 10.33
CA VAL A 93 -34.85 -7.17 9.46
C VAL A 93 -34.45 -5.79 8.98
N ILE A 94 -33.15 -5.52 8.95
CA ILE A 94 -32.57 -4.29 8.39
C ILE A 94 -31.87 -4.63 7.08
N LEU A 95 -32.21 -3.90 6.02
CA LEU A 95 -31.65 -4.08 4.67
C LEU A 95 -30.75 -2.90 4.29
N SER A 96 -29.78 -3.16 3.42
CA SER A 96 -29.00 -2.10 2.78
C SER A 96 -29.82 -1.31 1.74
N PRO A 97 -29.42 -0.06 1.40
CA PRO A 97 -30.07 0.74 0.35
C PRO A 97 -30.12 0.04 -1.03
N TYR A 98 -29.08 -0.74 -1.34
CA TYR A 98 -29.02 -1.56 -2.55
C TYR A 98 -30.12 -2.62 -2.58
N LEU A 99 -30.33 -3.36 -1.49
CA LEU A 99 -31.35 -4.40 -1.39
C LEU A 99 -32.77 -3.83 -1.43
N LEU A 100 -32.99 -2.66 -0.82
CA LEU A 100 -34.28 -1.94 -0.91
C LEU A 100 -34.62 -1.60 -2.36
N SER A 101 -33.64 -1.06 -3.10
CA SER A 101 -33.79 -0.72 -4.51
C SER A 101 -34.06 -1.96 -5.37
N ALA A 102 -33.32 -3.05 -5.14
CA ALA A 102 -33.46 -4.29 -5.88
C ALA A 102 -34.81 -5.00 -5.63
N LEU A 103 -35.33 -4.94 -4.39
CA LEU A 103 -36.65 -5.49 -4.02
C LEU A 103 -37.83 -4.59 -4.45
N GLY A 104 -37.56 -3.42 -5.02
CA GLY A 104 -38.59 -2.46 -5.44
C GLY A 104 -39.26 -1.74 -4.26
N LEU A 105 -38.55 -1.61 -3.14
CA LEU A 105 -39.01 -0.96 -1.92
C LEU A 105 -38.45 0.46 -1.75
N ALA A 106 -37.62 0.91 -2.69
CA ALA A 106 -37.16 2.30 -2.73
C ALA A 106 -38.31 3.21 -3.16
N THR A 107 -38.59 4.23 -2.35
CA THR A 107 -39.49 5.33 -2.74
C THR A 107 -38.71 6.28 -3.65
N ASP A 108 -39.00 6.27 -4.94
CA ASP A 108 -38.58 7.36 -5.83
C ASP A 108 -39.29 8.64 -5.38
N ASP A 109 -38.52 9.65 -4.95
CA ASP A 109 -38.75 11.10 -5.04
C ASP A 109 -38.49 11.90 -3.76
N GLU A 110 -37.42 12.69 -3.80
CA GLU A 110 -37.20 13.95 -3.05
C GLU A 110 -38.18 15.07 -3.48
N LYS A 111 -39.45 14.75 -3.74
CA LYS A 111 -40.52 15.72 -4.01
C LYS A 111 -41.81 15.35 -3.29
N ALA A 112 -41.74 15.14 -1.98
CA ALA A 112 -42.88 15.23 -1.10
C ALA A 112 -42.48 15.98 0.18
N THR A 113 -42.46 17.30 0.09
CA THR A 113 -42.53 18.19 1.25
C THR A 113 -43.72 17.80 2.13
N THR A 114 -43.42 17.59 3.41
CA THR A 114 -44.30 17.69 4.57
C THR A 114 -45.45 16.68 4.70
N THR A 115 -45.50 16.10 5.90
CA THR A 115 -46.56 15.31 6.54
C THR A 115 -46.70 13.81 6.17
N SER A 116 -46.32 12.97 7.15
CA SER A 116 -46.68 11.55 7.34
C SER A 116 -46.04 10.49 6.43
N ALA A 117 -44.72 10.31 6.51
CA ALA A 117 -43.99 9.23 5.83
C ALA A 117 -43.43 8.12 6.77
N ASN A 118 -43.73 8.14 8.08
CA ASN A 118 -43.25 7.12 9.03
C ASN A 118 -44.18 5.90 9.16
N SER A 119 -45.29 5.83 8.42
CA SER A 119 -46.35 4.84 8.66
C SER A 119 -46.43 3.69 7.65
N THR A 120 -45.74 3.76 6.51
CA THR A 120 -45.90 2.78 5.41
C THR A 120 -44.79 1.73 5.35
N VAL A 121 -43.61 2.00 5.91
CA VAL A 121 -42.47 1.07 5.88
C VAL A 121 -42.64 -0.11 6.85
N SER A 122 -43.30 0.13 8.00
CA SER A 122 -43.47 -0.87 9.07
C SER A 122 -44.49 -1.99 8.78
N GLN A 123 -45.19 -1.96 7.64
CA GLN A 123 -46.19 -2.99 7.27
C GLN A 123 -45.67 -4.03 6.27
N ILE A 124 -44.46 -3.88 5.74
CA ILE A 124 -43.91 -4.79 4.73
C ILE A 124 -43.22 -5.96 5.44
N ARG A 125 -43.76 -7.17 5.24
CA ARG A 125 -43.17 -8.43 5.70
C ARG A 125 -42.39 -9.08 4.57
N LEU A 126 -41.11 -9.34 4.82
CA LEU A 126 -40.22 -10.05 3.92
C LEU A 126 -40.09 -11.50 4.35
N GLU A 127 -39.98 -12.39 3.36
CA GLU A 127 -39.65 -13.79 3.60
C GLU A 127 -38.17 -14.00 3.34
N VAL A 128 -37.48 -14.58 4.32
CA VAL A 128 -36.03 -14.82 4.30
C VAL A 128 -35.80 -16.31 4.33
N HIS A 129 -35.22 -16.85 3.27
CA HIS A 129 -34.93 -18.29 3.13
C HIS A 129 -33.42 -18.50 3.15
N THR A 130 -32.91 -19.54 3.82
CA THR A 130 -31.53 -19.96 3.59
C THR A 130 -31.41 -20.69 2.27
N GLU A 131 -30.44 -20.29 1.46
CA GLU A 131 -30.15 -20.92 0.17
C GLU A 131 -28.64 -20.86 -0.04
N THR A 132 -28.01 -22.02 -0.21
CA THR A 132 -26.58 -22.12 -0.51
C THR A 132 -26.35 -21.87 -1.99
N LEU A 133 -25.64 -20.80 -2.33
CA LEU A 133 -25.35 -20.45 -3.71
C LEU A 133 -24.07 -21.13 -4.22
N PRO A 134 -24.02 -21.51 -5.51
CA PRO A 134 -22.79 -22.01 -6.11
C PRO A 134 -21.75 -20.90 -6.20
N LYS A 135 -20.47 -21.29 -6.17
CA LYS A 135 -19.32 -20.39 -6.34
C LYS A 135 -19.30 -19.82 -7.75
N GLY A 136 -19.23 -18.50 -7.87
CA GLY A 136 -19.17 -17.81 -9.16
C GLY A 136 -17.79 -17.93 -9.81
N THR A 137 -17.76 -18.18 -11.12
CA THR A 137 -16.52 -18.18 -11.92
C THR A 137 -16.45 -16.99 -12.88
N TYR A 138 -17.59 -16.54 -13.40
CA TYR A 138 -17.65 -15.43 -14.35
C TYR A 138 -18.88 -14.55 -14.13
N ALA A 139 -18.71 -13.23 -14.22
CA ALA A 139 -19.78 -12.25 -14.17
C ALA A 139 -19.63 -11.20 -15.28
N ARG A 140 -20.71 -10.98 -16.04
CA ARG A 140 -20.80 -9.94 -17.06
C ARG A 140 -21.64 -8.78 -16.56
N LEU A 141 -21.04 -7.61 -16.51
CA LEU A 141 -21.66 -6.37 -16.05
C LEU A 141 -21.79 -5.39 -17.21
N ARG A 142 -22.92 -4.68 -17.27
CA ARG A 142 -23.19 -3.66 -18.30
C ARG A 142 -23.43 -2.29 -17.68
N PRO A 143 -22.69 -1.24 -18.05
CA PRO A 143 -22.97 0.11 -17.59
C PRO A 143 -24.26 0.65 -18.21
N LEU A 144 -25.06 1.34 -17.40
CA LEU A 144 -26.27 2.03 -17.87
C LEU A 144 -25.96 3.43 -18.42
N GLU A 145 -24.85 4.03 -17.98
CA GLU A 145 -24.43 5.38 -18.33
C GLU A 145 -23.20 5.36 -19.26
N ALA A 146 -23.12 6.33 -20.17
CA ALA A 146 -21.97 6.53 -21.05
C ALA A 146 -20.81 7.25 -20.32
N GLY A 147 -19.57 7.05 -20.77
CA GLY A 147 -18.39 7.71 -20.19
C GLY A 147 -17.53 6.83 -19.27
N TYR A 148 -17.78 5.52 -19.22
CA TYR A 148 -17.00 4.59 -18.40
C TYR A 148 -15.60 4.32 -19.01
N ASN A 149 -14.54 4.28 -18.19
CA ASN A 149 -13.20 3.88 -18.61
C ASN A 149 -12.83 2.47 -18.12
N PRO A 150 -13.02 1.39 -18.90
CA PRO A 150 -12.95 0.01 -18.42
C PRO A 150 -11.65 -0.35 -17.68
N ASP A 151 -10.54 0.32 -17.99
CA ASP A 151 -9.24 0.06 -17.38
C ASP A 151 -9.10 0.64 -15.96
N ASP A 152 -9.81 1.73 -15.63
CA ASP A 152 -9.65 2.44 -14.34
C ASP A 152 -10.55 1.86 -13.23
N TRP A 153 -11.76 1.38 -13.56
CA TRP A 153 -12.75 0.99 -12.55
C TRP A 153 -12.94 -0.51 -12.36
N ARG A 154 -12.44 -1.36 -13.27
CA ARG A 154 -12.49 -2.81 -13.07
C ARG A 154 -11.88 -3.25 -11.73
N PRO A 155 -10.69 -2.76 -11.32
CA PRO A 155 -10.13 -3.12 -10.01
C PRO A 155 -10.94 -2.59 -8.83
N LEU A 156 -11.55 -1.39 -8.97
CA LEU A 156 -12.41 -0.80 -7.94
C LEU A 156 -13.68 -1.63 -7.72
N LEU A 157 -14.28 -2.08 -8.83
CA LEU A 157 -15.45 -2.93 -8.84
C LEU A 157 -15.16 -4.30 -8.26
N GLU A 158 -14.08 -4.98 -8.70
CA GLU A 158 -13.67 -6.28 -8.15
C GLU A 158 -13.49 -6.19 -6.63
N ARG A 159 -12.86 -5.12 -6.16
CA ARG A 159 -12.70 -4.87 -4.73
C ARG A 159 -14.04 -4.63 -4.02
N GLN A 160 -14.90 -3.79 -4.58
CA GLN A 160 -16.22 -3.51 -3.99
C GLN A 160 -17.06 -4.79 -3.90
N LEU A 161 -17.00 -5.64 -4.93
CA LEU A 161 -17.64 -6.95 -4.95
C LEU A 161 -17.10 -7.86 -3.84
N GLN A 162 -15.79 -7.91 -3.62
CA GLN A 162 -15.20 -8.73 -2.55
C GLN A 162 -15.54 -8.22 -1.13
N ARG A 163 -15.61 -6.89 -0.94
CA ARG A 163 -15.81 -6.29 0.39
C ARG A 163 -17.29 -6.22 0.78
N ASP A 164 -18.10 -5.68 -0.12
CA ASP A 164 -19.46 -5.24 0.18
C ASP A 164 -20.50 -6.28 -0.27
N PHE A 165 -20.15 -7.22 -1.16
CA PHE A 165 -21.07 -8.25 -1.67
C PHE A 165 -20.67 -9.66 -1.21
N THR A 166 -21.63 -10.48 -0.79
CA THR A 166 -21.46 -11.94 -0.64
C THR A 166 -21.98 -12.70 -1.86
N SER A 167 -22.98 -12.14 -2.51
CA SER A 167 -23.76 -12.77 -3.57
C SER A 167 -24.11 -11.76 -4.65
N LEU A 168 -24.13 -12.23 -5.88
CA LEU A 168 -24.58 -11.48 -7.05
C LEU A 168 -25.87 -12.09 -7.55
N THR A 169 -26.89 -11.25 -7.74
CA THR A 169 -28.19 -11.65 -8.30
C THR A 169 -28.26 -11.23 -9.76
N LYS A 170 -28.77 -12.11 -10.63
CA LYS A 170 -28.96 -11.79 -12.05
C LYS A 170 -29.97 -10.63 -12.21
N ASN A 171 -29.70 -9.72 -13.14
CA ASN A 171 -30.47 -8.50 -13.42
C ASN A 171 -30.49 -7.46 -12.29
N ALA A 172 -29.65 -7.59 -11.26
CA ALA A 172 -29.53 -6.58 -10.23
C ALA A 172 -28.69 -5.38 -10.71
N LYS A 173 -28.95 -4.21 -10.13
CA LYS A 173 -28.28 -2.94 -10.45
C LYS A 173 -27.33 -2.54 -9.32
N ILE A 174 -26.03 -2.57 -9.58
CA ILE A 174 -24.96 -2.26 -8.63
C ILE A 174 -24.48 -0.82 -8.85
N LEU A 175 -24.26 -0.07 -7.77
CA LEU A 175 -23.67 1.25 -7.81
C LEU A 175 -22.17 1.14 -7.51
N VAL A 176 -21.34 1.68 -8.41
CA VAL A 176 -19.88 1.73 -8.24
C VAL A 176 -19.45 3.16 -8.05
N HIS A 177 -18.68 3.40 -6.99
CA HIS A 177 -18.08 4.70 -6.72
C HIS A 177 -16.70 4.79 -7.38
N GLY A 178 -16.54 5.72 -8.31
CA GLY A 178 -15.27 6.03 -8.95
C GLY A 178 -14.33 6.82 -8.03
N VAL A 179 -13.05 6.84 -8.39
CA VAL A 179 -11.98 7.52 -7.62
C VAL A 179 -12.26 9.01 -7.45
N ARG A 180 -12.92 9.65 -8.41
CA ARG A 180 -13.18 11.10 -8.44
C ARG A 180 -14.55 11.50 -7.86
N GLY A 181 -15.26 10.57 -7.22
CA GLY A 181 -16.61 10.80 -6.69
C GLY A 181 -17.74 10.60 -7.71
N GLU A 182 -17.42 10.12 -8.91
CA GLU A 182 -18.41 9.69 -9.90
C GLU A 182 -19.13 8.43 -9.40
N VAL A 183 -20.43 8.30 -9.65
CA VAL A 183 -21.20 7.10 -9.28
C VAL A 183 -21.80 6.53 -10.55
N PHE A 184 -21.48 5.28 -10.85
CA PHE A 184 -21.97 4.60 -12.04
C PHE A 184 -22.89 3.45 -11.67
N GLN A 185 -23.96 3.28 -12.45
CA GLN A 185 -24.87 2.16 -12.30
C GLN A 185 -24.54 1.05 -13.31
N LEU A 186 -24.25 -0.14 -12.80
CA LEU A 186 -23.95 -1.35 -13.59
C LEU A 186 -25.06 -2.39 -13.40
N LEU A 187 -25.47 -3.03 -14.49
CA LEU A 187 -26.43 -4.13 -14.50
C LEU A 187 -25.72 -5.47 -14.61
N VAL A 188 -26.08 -6.43 -13.75
CA VAL A 188 -25.60 -7.81 -13.82
C VAL A 188 -26.35 -8.57 -14.91
N ASP A 189 -25.72 -8.81 -16.06
CA ASP A 189 -26.37 -9.45 -17.21
C ASP A 189 -26.25 -10.98 -17.17
N LYS A 190 -25.02 -11.49 -17.08
CA LYS A 190 -24.74 -12.94 -17.08
C LYS A 190 -23.87 -13.34 -15.90
N LEU A 191 -24.15 -14.52 -15.36
CA LEU A 191 -23.40 -15.16 -14.26
C LEU A 191 -23.12 -16.61 -14.65
N SER A 192 -21.94 -17.10 -14.30
CA SER A 192 -21.54 -18.50 -14.42
C SER A 192 -21.14 -19.04 -13.04
N PRO A 193 -21.65 -20.21 -12.60
CA PRO A 193 -22.59 -21.10 -13.28
C PRO A 193 -23.98 -20.48 -13.51
N GLU A 194 -24.73 -20.98 -14.50
CA GLU A 194 -26.06 -20.44 -14.83
C GLU A 194 -27.04 -20.63 -13.66
N GLY A 195 -27.43 -19.51 -13.04
CA GLY A 195 -28.33 -19.48 -11.89
C GLY A 195 -28.97 -18.11 -11.67
N GLN A 196 -29.88 -18.03 -10.70
CA GLN A 196 -30.48 -16.75 -10.28
C GLN A 196 -29.52 -15.90 -9.44
N GLY A 197 -28.50 -16.52 -8.83
CA GLY A 197 -27.40 -15.83 -8.19
C GLY A 197 -26.17 -16.73 -7.98
N VAL A 198 -25.04 -16.11 -7.68
CA VAL A 198 -23.75 -16.78 -7.40
C VAL A 198 -23.11 -16.19 -6.15
N CYS A 199 -22.29 -16.98 -5.46
CA CYS A 199 -21.48 -16.52 -4.33
C CYS A 199 -20.13 -15.99 -4.82
N VAL A 200 -19.70 -14.84 -4.27
CA VAL A 200 -18.45 -14.12 -4.64
C VAL A 200 -17.36 -14.25 -3.57
N VAL A 201 -17.68 -14.85 -2.41
CA VAL A 201 -16.73 -14.99 -1.30
C VAL A 201 -15.82 -16.19 -1.54
N ASP A 202 -14.51 -16.00 -1.38
CA ASP A 202 -13.47 -17.01 -1.61
C ASP A 202 -13.53 -17.63 -3.02
N THR A 203 -13.78 -16.80 -4.03
CA THR A 203 -13.81 -17.18 -5.46
C THR A 203 -13.04 -16.19 -6.32
N ASP A 204 -12.26 -16.72 -7.27
CA ASP A 204 -11.62 -15.95 -8.33
C ASP A 204 -12.65 -15.66 -9.44
N LEU A 205 -13.51 -14.66 -9.21
CA LEU A 205 -14.56 -14.26 -10.15
C LEU A 205 -13.97 -13.40 -11.27
N GLU A 206 -14.04 -13.87 -12.52
CA GLU A 206 -13.68 -13.05 -13.69
C GLU A 206 -14.83 -12.09 -14.03
N VAL A 207 -14.53 -10.78 -13.99
CA VAL A 207 -15.52 -9.72 -14.28
C VAL A 207 -15.25 -9.07 -15.63
N ASP A 208 -16.22 -9.19 -16.55
CA ASP A 208 -16.20 -8.54 -17.86
C ASP A 208 -17.24 -7.42 -17.95
N ILE A 209 -16.83 -6.33 -18.61
CA ILE A 209 -17.66 -5.15 -18.81
C ILE A 209 -17.99 -5.05 -20.31
N GLU A 210 -19.27 -5.13 -20.65
CA GLU A 210 -19.76 -4.94 -22.02
C GLU A 210 -20.75 -3.77 -22.10
N ALA A 211 -20.67 -2.95 -23.15
CA ALA A 211 -21.63 -1.87 -23.38
C ALA A 211 -23.07 -2.42 -23.54
N LEU A 212 -24.07 -1.65 -23.11
CA LEU A 212 -25.48 -1.97 -23.30
C LEU A 212 -25.91 -1.76 -24.76
N ASP A 213 -25.51 -0.65 -25.38
CA ASP A 213 -25.82 -0.31 -26.78
C ASP A 213 -24.59 0.15 -27.60
N GLU A 214 -24.57 -0.13 -28.91
CA GLU A 214 -23.52 0.36 -29.83
C GLU A 214 -23.46 1.89 -29.89
N GLU A 215 -24.59 2.57 -29.66
CA GLU A 215 -24.66 4.04 -29.62
C GLU A 215 -24.02 4.61 -28.35
N GLN A 216 -24.21 3.96 -27.19
CA GLN A 216 -23.53 4.33 -25.95
C GLN A 216 -22.02 4.08 -26.02
N ALA A 217 -21.58 3.00 -26.67
CA ALA A 217 -20.16 2.76 -26.91
C ALA A 217 -19.55 3.86 -27.82
N ARG A 218 -20.29 4.28 -28.85
CA ARG A 218 -19.89 5.39 -29.73
C ARG A 218 -19.92 6.74 -29.02
N GLU A 219 -20.88 6.98 -28.13
CA GLU A 219 -20.95 8.20 -27.33
C GLU A 219 -19.85 8.25 -26.27
N THR A 220 -19.52 7.13 -25.63
CA THR A 220 -18.36 7.01 -24.72
C THR A 220 -17.05 7.26 -25.47
N LEU A 221 -16.89 6.71 -26.68
CA LEU A 221 -15.74 7.02 -27.55
C LEU A 221 -15.73 8.48 -27.99
N ARG A 222 -16.89 9.08 -28.28
CA ARG A 222 -17.00 10.51 -28.62
C ARG A 222 -16.68 11.40 -27.42
N GLN A 223 -17.14 11.07 -26.23
CA GLN A 223 -16.81 11.76 -24.99
C GLN A 223 -15.33 11.62 -24.71
N PHE A 224 -14.74 10.44 -24.82
CA PHE A 224 -13.29 10.24 -24.68
C PHE A 224 -12.48 11.07 -25.70
N ILE A 225 -12.91 11.06 -26.97
CA ILE A 225 -12.30 11.88 -28.03
C ILE A 225 -12.54 13.37 -27.75
N ASN A 226 -13.68 13.78 -27.20
CA ASN A 226 -14.01 15.15 -26.86
C ASN A 226 -13.29 15.62 -25.61
N THR A 227 -13.10 14.82 -24.57
CA THR A 227 -12.26 15.15 -23.40
C THR A 227 -10.82 15.36 -23.84
N ASN A 228 -10.31 14.49 -24.73
CA ASN A 228 -9.00 14.67 -25.35
C ASN A 228 -8.94 15.79 -26.43
N ARG A 229 -10.09 16.24 -26.96
CA ARG A 229 -10.18 17.36 -27.93
C ARG A 229 -10.52 18.71 -27.29
N HIS A 230 -11.14 18.75 -26.11
CA HIS A 230 -11.39 19.96 -25.32
C HIS A 230 -10.08 20.51 -24.75
N GLU A 231 -9.02 19.69 -24.64
CA GLU A 231 -7.65 20.17 -24.47
C GLU A 231 -7.10 20.97 -25.67
N ASN A 232 -7.83 21.02 -26.80
CA ASN A 232 -7.34 21.56 -28.07
C ASN A 232 -8.23 22.66 -28.67
N GLN A 233 -9.35 23.07 -28.05
CA GLN A 233 -10.29 24.05 -28.64
C GLN A 233 -10.39 25.40 -27.90
N ASP A 234 -9.87 25.56 -26.68
CA ASP A 234 -9.95 26.83 -25.93
C ASP A 234 -8.76 27.79 -26.14
N GLY A 235 -7.88 27.53 -27.11
CA GLY A 235 -6.68 28.38 -27.32
C GLY A 235 -5.66 28.31 -26.18
N SER A 236 -5.83 27.35 -25.28
CA SER A 236 -4.94 27.03 -24.15
C SER A 236 -3.81 26.08 -24.59
N SER A 237 -2.62 26.21 -24.02
CA SER A 237 -1.47 25.34 -24.32
C SER A 237 -1.67 23.95 -23.72
N LYS A 238 -1.14 22.92 -24.40
CA LYS A 238 -1.02 21.57 -23.83
C LYS A 238 -0.07 21.61 -22.65
N GLY A 239 -0.56 21.16 -21.50
CA GLY A 239 0.28 20.85 -20.35
C GLY A 239 1.28 19.73 -20.66
N GLY A 240 2.13 19.36 -19.70
CA GLY A 240 3.08 18.28 -19.93
C GLY A 240 4.27 18.21 -18.96
N PRO A 241 5.22 17.30 -19.21
CA PRO A 241 6.42 17.20 -18.41
C PRO A 241 7.30 18.43 -18.62
N ILE A 242 7.86 18.97 -17.53
CA ILE A 242 8.77 20.10 -17.55
C ILE A 242 10.13 19.70 -16.98
N ASP A 243 11.18 20.38 -17.45
CA ASP A 243 12.55 20.19 -17.00
C ASP A 243 13.05 21.39 -16.18
N ILE A 244 14.03 21.17 -15.32
CA ILE A 244 14.70 22.19 -14.50
C ILE A 244 15.56 23.16 -15.34
N TRP A 245 15.84 22.80 -16.60
CA TRP A 245 16.75 23.56 -17.46
C TRP A 245 16.02 24.50 -18.43
N LYS A 246 14.81 24.13 -18.85
CA LYS A 246 14.11 24.78 -19.96
C LYS A 246 12.85 25.50 -19.46
N PRO A 247 12.72 26.81 -19.70
CA PRO A 247 11.46 27.49 -19.46
C PRO A 247 10.40 27.03 -20.46
N VAL A 248 9.15 26.99 -20.03
CA VAL A 248 7.99 26.60 -20.83
C VAL A 248 7.11 27.83 -21.06
N LEU A 249 6.77 28.08 -22.32
CA LEU A 249 5.83 29.12 -22.71
C LEU A 249 4.42 28.52 -22.75
N GLY A 250 3.50 29.13 -22.00
CA GLY A 250 2.11 28.72 -21.92
C GLY A 250 1.18 29.86 -22.32
N LYS A 251 0.02 29.50 -22.89
CA LYS A 251 -1.11 30.39 -23.13
C LYS A 251 -2.33 29.77 -22.46
N ILE A 252 -3.07 30.50 -21.64
CA ILE A 252 -4.21 29.94 -20.87
C ILE A 252 -5.47 30.77 -21.05
N ALA A 253 -6.59 30.09 -21.26
CA ALA A 253 -7.90 30.73 -21.26
C ALA A 253 -8.35 31.06 -19.84
N VAL A 254 -9.11 32.14 -19.68
CA VAL A 254 -9.62 32.53 -18.37
C VAL A 254 -10.60 31.46 -17.83
N GLY A 255 -10.41 31.05 -16.58
CA GLY A 255 -11.19 29.99 -15.91
C GLY A 255 -10.70 28.56 -16.17
N SER A 256 -9.65 28.37 -16.99
CA SER A 256 -9.08 27.04 -17.26
C SER A 256 -7.83 26.74 -16.43
N TYR A 257 -7.43 25.47 -16.43
CA TYR A 257 -6.22 24.95 -15.78
C TYR A 257 -5.27 24.38 -16.84
N ILE A 258 -3.96 24.56 -16.65
CA ILE A 258 -2.93 23.83 -17.38
C ILE A 258 -2.07 23.06 -16.39
N ASP A 259 -1.97 21.75 -16.60
CA ASP A 259 -1.27 20.83 -15.71
C ASP A 259 0.14 20.49 -16.24
N TYR A 260 1.15 20.68 -15.41
CA TYR A 260 2.55 20.35 -15.65
C TYR A 260 3.05 19.34 -14.62
N SER A 261 4.05 18.54 -15.01
CA SER A 261 4.67 17.56 -14.13
C SER A 261 6.18 17.69 -14.18
N LEU A 262 6.84 17.84 -13.03
CA LEU A 262 8.28 17.73 -12.91
C LEU A 262 8.62 16.30 -12.44
N PRO A 263 9.07 15.42 -13.35
CA PRO A 263 9.23 13.99 -13.03
C PRO A 263 10.45 13.67 -12.17
N SER A 264 11.51 14.49 -12.24
CA SER A 264 12.76 14.21 -11.52
C SER A 264 13.49 15.49 -11.16
N TRP A 265 14.01 15.54 -9.94
CA TRP A 265 14.90 16.59 -9.42
C TRP A 265 15.86 16.00 -8.38
N ASP A 266 16.87 16.77 -7.98
CA ASP A 266 17.74 16.40 -6.86
C ASP A 266 16.99 16.57 -5.54
N ARG A 267 16.68 15.45 -4.87
CA ARG A 267 15.88 15.41 -3.63
C ARG A 267 16.56 16.11 -2.44
N ASN A 268 17.86 16.39 -2.54
CA ASN A 268 18.61 17.08 -1.48
C ASN A 268 18.61 18.60 -1.65
N GLN A 269 18.07 19.12 -2.75
CA GLN A 269 18.12 20.55 -3.08
C GLN A 269 16.72 21.16 -3.20
N SER A 270 16.59 22.44 -2.87
CA SER A 270 15.32 23.15 -2.95
C SER A 270 14.96 23.50 -4.40
N VAL A 271 13.68 23.33 -4.74
CA VAL A 271 13.15 23.60 -6.08
C VAL A 271 12.42 24.94 -6.06
N GLN A 272 12.80 25.84 -6.97
CA GLN A 272 12.15 27.13 -7.20
C GLN A 272 11.32 27.07 -8.48
N LEU A 273 10.03 27.37 -8.37
CA LEU A 273 9.10 27.50 -9.48
C LEU A 273 8.78 28.97 -9.68
N THR A 274 9.00 29.50 -10.87
CA THR A 274 8.78 30.92 -11.18
C THR A 274 7.88 31.07 -12.40
N LEU A 275 6.81 31.85 -12.24
CA LEU A 275 6.00 32.41 -13.32
C LEU A 275 6.50 33.81 -13.65
N SER A 276 6.77 34.06 -14.93
CA SER A 276 7.30 35.32 -15.45
C SER A 276 6.67 35.65 -16.81
N ASN A 277 6.88 36.87 -17.32
CA ASN A 277 6.33 37.36 -18.60
C ASN A 277 4.81 37.19 -18.71
N MET A 278 4.09 37.51 -17.63
CA MET A 278 2.63 37.40 -17.55
C MET A 278 1.99 38.61 -18.23
N SER A 279 1.06 38.37 -19.17
CA SER A 279 0.27 39.47 -19.76
C SER A 279 -0.68 40.11 -18.74
N ASP A 280 -1.20 39.29 -17.82
CA ASP A 280 -2.00 39.72 -16.68
C ASP A 280 -1.53 38.96 -15.42
N PRO A 281 -0.71 39.60 -14.55
CA PRO A 281 -0.17 38.95 -13.36
C PRO A 281 -1.18 38.78 -12.23
N GLU A 282 -2.28 39.56 -12.21
CA GLU A 282 -3.28 39.51 -11.13
C GLU A 282 -4.23 38.32 -11.31
N ALA A 283 -4.52 37.95 -12.57
CA ALA A 283 -5.39 36.83 -12.89
C ALA A 283 -4.73 35.45 -12.72
N LEU A 284 -3.42 35.33 -12.96
CA LEU A 284 -2.71 34.04 -12.96
C LEU A 284 -2.28 33.57 -11.57
N GLU A 285 -2.52 32.32 -11.25
CA GLU A 285 -2.07 31.68 -10.00
C GLU A 285 -1.39 30.34 -10.26
N LEU A 286 -0.42 30.02 -9.40
CA LEU A 286 0.34 28.77 -9.42
C LEU A 286 -0.06 27.90 -8.23
N PHE A 287 -0.43 26.65 -8.51
CA PHE A 287 -0.70 25.62 -7.51
C PHE A 287 0.28 24.47 -7.67
N VAL A 288 0.79 23.95 -6.56
CA VAL A 288 1.80 22.89 -6.58
C VAL A 288 1.50 21.85 -5.52
N THR A 289 1.61 20.59 -5.92
CA THR A 289 1.38 19.41 -5.07
C THR A 289 2.44 18.36 -5.37
N PRO A 290 3.27 17.97 -4.38
CA PRO A 290 4.16 16.82 -4.52
C PRO A 290 3.35 15.53 -4.62
N LYS A 291 3.46 14.81 -5.75
CA LYS A 291 2.79 13.54 -5.98
C LYS A 291 3.49 12.45 -5.17
N SER A 292 2.74 11.73 -4.33
CA SER A 292 3.25 10.64 -3.50
C SER A 292 2.18 9.58 -3.28
N ASN A 293 2.53 8.47 -2.59
CA ASN A 293 1.53 7.49 -2.17
C ASN A 293 0.41 8.09 -1.32
N LEU A 294 0.67 9.17 -0.59
CA LEU A 294 -0.32 9.82 0.27
C LEU A 294 -1.01 11.00 -0.39
N GLN A 295 -0.68 11.35 -1.64
CA GLN A 295 -1.27 12.47 -2.37
C GLN A 295 -1.20 12.21 -3.88
N ARG A 296 -2.32 11.80 -4.47
CA ARG A 296 -2.44 11.48 -5.91
C ARG A 296 -3.24 12.51 -6.70
N ALA A 297 -4.04 13.35 -6.03
CA ALA A 297 -4.87 14.35 -6.68
C ALA A 297 -4.06 15.49 -7.31
N LEU A 298 -4.52 15.95 -8.47
CA LEU A 298 -3.95 17.10 -9.18
C LEU A 298 -4.19 18.41 -8.42
N PRO A 299 -3.26 19.37 -8.46
CA PRO A 299 -3.44 20.67 -7.84
C PRO A 299 -4.65 21.41 -8.45
N ARG A 300 -5.58 21.85 -7.61
CA ARG A 300 -6.76 22.66 -7.98
C ARG A 300 -6.97 23.74 -6.93
N LYS A 301 -7.83 24.74 -7.21
CA LYS A 301 -8.08 25.86 -6.28
C LYS A 301 -8.51 25.42 -4.86
N THR A 302 -9.21 24.29 -4.75
CA THR A 302 -9.66 23.72 -3.47
C THR A 302 -8.72 22.65 -2.92
N GLU A 303 -7.68 22.24 -3.64
CA GLU A 303 -6.82 21.12 -3.26
C GLU A 303 -5.40 21.32 -3.78
N TYR A 304 -4.51 21.85 -2.94
CA TYR A 304 -3.11 22.09 -3.24
C TYR A 304 -2.27 22.05 -1.96
N VAL A 305 -0.94 21.95 -2.10
CA VAL A 305 0.01 22.03 -0.97
C VAL A 305 0.68 23.40 -0.90
N PHE A 306 1.18 23.89 -2.03
CA PHE A 306 1.79 25.22 -2.14
C PHE A 306 1.06 26.07 -3.18
N SER A 307 0.93 27.37 -2.92
CA SER A 307 0.31 28.31 -3.86
C SER A 307 0.91 29.71 -3.79
N THR A 308 0.59 30.53 -4.79
CA THR A 308 0.94 31.96 -4.85
C THR A 308 -0.17 32.89 -4.36
N LEU A 309 -1.28 32.35 -3.84
CA LEU A 309 -2.50 33.10 -3.52
C LEU A 309 -2.34 34.20 -2.45
N GLY A 310 -1.25 34.20 -1.68
CA GLY A 310 -0.95 35.21 -0.66
C GLY A 310 -0.21 36.45 -1.20
N SER A 311 0.21 36.45 -2.46
CA SER A 311 0.91 37.60 -3.07
C SER A 311 -0.07 38.48 -3.84
N PHE A 312 -0.59 39.51 -3.16
CA PHE A 312 -1.49 40.51 -3.73
C PHE A 312 -0.78 41.72 -4.32
N GLU A 313 0.55 41.76 -4.20
CA GLU A 313 1.37 42.75 -4.88
C GLU A 313 1.34 42.50 -6.38
N SER A 314 1.27 43.58 -7.17
CA SER A 314 1.38 43.56 -8.63
C SER A 314 2.81 43.28 -9.09
N SER A 315 3.42 42.24 -8.53
CA SER A 315 4.72 41.73 -8.95
C SER A 315 4.60 41.10 -10.33
N THR A 316 5.53 41.46 -11.22
CA THR A 316 5.65 40.88 -12.56
C THR A 316 6.09 39.42 -12.55
N THR A 317 6.48 38.90 -11.39
CA THR A 317 6.95 37.52 -11.20
C THR A 317 6.37 36.90 -9.93
N LYS A 318 5.84 35.68 -10.03
CA LYS A 318 5.37 34.89 -8.89
C LYS A 318 6.29 33.69 -8.70
N THR A 319 6.75 33.45 -7.48
CA THR A 319 7.72 32.40 -7.17
C THR A 319 7.28 31.56 -5.98
N ILE A 320 7.43 30.23 -6.10
CA ILE A 320 7.30 29.26 -5.01
C ILE A 320 8.66 28.60 -4.80
N ILE A 321 9.11 28.48 -3.55
CA ILE A 321 10.31 27.75 -3.18
C ILE A 321 9.88 26.56 -2.31
N ILE A 322 10.27 25.36 -2.73
CA ILE A 322 9.94 24.10 -2.05
C ILE A 322 11.24 23.54 -1.45
N SER A 323 11.25 23.34 -0.14
CA SER A 323 12.43 22.88 0.59
C SER A 323 12.47 21.36 0.69
N PRO A 324 13.66 20.71 0.67
CA PRO A 324 13.80 19.29 0.97
C PRO A 324 13.30 18.89 2.37
N THR A 325 13.27 19.85 3.30
CA THR A 325 12.83 19.63 4.69
C THR A 325 11.34 19.48 4.85
N ASP A 326 10.56 19.88 3.83
CA ASP A 326 9.10 19.86 3.88
C ASP A 326 8.60 18.40 4.00
N ALA A 327 7.62 18.19 4.89
CA ALA A 327 7.16 16.85 5.22
C ALA A 327 6.59 16.11 3.98
N GLU A 328 6.00 16.88 3.07
CA GLU A 328 5.38 16.44 1.83
C GLU A 328 6.41 15.94 0.80
N MET A 329 7.69 16.30 0.94
CA MET A 329 8.77 15.97 -0.01
C MET A 329 9.43 14.60 0.25
N LYS A 330 9.34 14.06 1.48
CA LYS A 330 10.06 12.82 1.88
C LYS A 330 9.74 11.60 1.02
N LYS A 331 8.51 11.50 0.52
CA LYS A 331 8.01 10.38 -0.31
C LYS A 331 7.54 10.83 -1.70
N ALA A 332 7.93 12.02 -2.15
CA ALA A 332 7.50 12.55 -3.44
C ALA A 332 8.15 11.79 -4.61
N GLU A 333 7.33 11.39 -5.58
CA GLU A 333 7.73 10.74 -6.83
C GLU A 333 7.97 11.78 -7.93
N SER A 334 7.03 12.72 -8.07
CA SER A 334 7.05 13.83 -9.02
C SER A 334 6.42 15.08 -8.37
N ILE A 335 6.63 16.26 -8.95
CA ILE A 335 5.94 17.48 -8.50
C ILE A 335 4.89 17.84 -9.56
N GLN A 336 3.62 17.86 -9.17
CA GLN A 336 2.53 18.32 -10.05
C GLN A 336 2.31 19.81 -9.85
N ILE A 337 2.16 20.52 -10.96
CA ILE A 337 2.07 21.97 -11.00
C ILE A 337 0.87 22.32 -11.87
N SER A 338 -0.02 23.16 -11.37
CA SER A 338 -1.18 23.63 -12.13
C SER A 338 -1.19 25.15 -12.18
N VAL A 339 -1.29 25.71 -13.38
CA VAL A 339 -1.45 27.14 -13.60
C VAL A 339 -2.93 27.40 -13.85
N HIS A 340 -3.51 28.37 -13.15
CA HIS A 340 -4.92 28.72 -13.26
C HIS A 340 -5.08 30.21 -13.53
N ALA A 341 -5.98 30.57 -14.44
CA ALA A 341 -6.38 31.96 -14.68
C ALA A 341 -7.73 32.23 -14.01
N TYR A 342 -7.77 33.11 -13.01
CA TYR A 342 -9.01 33.52 -12.36
C TYR A 342 -9.86 34.38 -13.30
N SER A 343 -11.18 34.15 -13.29
CA SER A 343 -12.13 34.96 -14.05
C SER A 343 -12.35 36.32 -13.42
N ASP A 344 -12.27 37.37 -14.22
CA ASP A 344 -12.78 38.69 -13.86
C ASP A 344 -14.30 38.73 -14.09
N PHE A 345 -15.06 38.73 -13.01
CA PHE A 345 -16.52 38.77 -13.04
C PHE A 345 -17.08 40.10 -13.56
N THR A 346 -16.24 41.14 -13.66
CA THR A 346 -16.63 42.48 -14.12
C THR A 346 -16.38 42.71 -15.61
N ALA A 347 -15.61 41.85 -16.26
CA ALA A 347 -15.25 42.00 -17.68
C ALA A 347 -16.37 41.47 -18.60
N THR A 348 -17.01 42.39 -19.35
CA THR A 348 -18.08 42.09 -20.31
C THR A 348 -17.57 41.54 -21.67
N LYS A 349 -16.26 41.29 -21.80
CA LYS A 349 -15.63 40.73 -23.01
C LYS A 349 -14.92 39.42 -22.68
N ALA A 350 -15.04 38.44 -23.58
CA ALA A 350 -14.20 37.25 -23.57
C ALA A 350 -12.73 37.67 -23.66
N ALA A 351 -11.96 37.43 -22.60
CA ALA A 351 -10.57 37.82 -22.53
C ALA A 351 -9.72 36.97 -23.49
N ASP A 352 -8.80 37.64 -24.19
CA ASP A 352 -7.73 36.98 -24.95
C ASP A 352 -6.91 36.09 -24.01
N ALA A 353 -6.55 34.88 -24.46
CA ALA A 353 -5.82 33.94 -23.62
C ALA A 353 -4.46 34.50 -23.15
N ILE A 354 -4.20 34.37 -21.85
CA ILE A 354 -3.09 35.00 -21.12
C ILE A 354 -1.79 34.23 -21.40
N GLN A 355 -0.74 34.93 -21.82
CA GLN A 355 0.57 34.33 -22.02
C GLN A 355 1.42 34.41 -20.75
N TYR A 356 2.22 33.36 -20.51
CA TYR A 356 3.16 33.29 -19.39
C TYR A 356 4.35 32.39 -19.71
N THR A 357 5.41 32.52 -18.91
CA THR A 357 6.59 31.64 -18.91
C THR A 357 6.74 30.99 -17.54
N LEU A 358 6.68 29.65 -17.49
CA LEU A 358 6.94 28.84 -16.29
C LEU A 358 8.37 28.31 -16.33
N ARG A 359 9.10 28.46 -15.22
CA ARG A 359 10.46 27.93 -15.07
C ARG A 359 10.62 27.20 -13.74
N ALA A 360 11.14 25.98 -13.77
CA ALA A 360 11.64 25.27 -12.60
C ALA A 360 13.16 25.44 -12.52
N GLN A 361 13.71 25.69 -11.34
CA GLN A 361 15.14 25.79 -11.08
C GLN A 361 15.46 25.12 -9.75
N VAL A 362 16.70 24.67 -9.58
CA VAL A 362 17.18 24.17 -8.29
C VAL A 362 18.12 25.21 -7.71
N LEU A 363 17.88 25.61 -6.46
CA LEU A 363 18.77 26.52 -5.75
C LEU A 363 19.96 25.72 -5.20
N VAL A 364 21.16 26.06 -5.68
CA VAL A 364 22.41 25.58 -5.10
C VAL A 364 22.85 26.58 -4.03
N GLU A 365 23.21 26.12 -2.83
CA GLU A 365 23.63 26.97 -1.70
C GLU A 365 24.83 27.90 -2.03
N SER A 366 25.52 27.67 -3.15
CA SER A 366 26.59 28.52 -3.67
C SER A 366 26.14 29.91 -4.12
N ASP A 367 24.86 30.15 -4.42
CA ASP A 367 24.39 31.47 -4.86
C ASP A 367 24.27 32.51 -3.73
N LYS A 368 24.55 32.12 -2.47
CA LYS A 368 24.79 33.09 -1.39
C LYS A 368 26.17 33.78 -1.48
N THR A 369 27.07 33.34 -2.36
CA THR A 369 28.44 33.89 -2.45
C THR A 369 28.66 34.97 -3.51
N ILE A 370 27.77 35.12 -4.49
CA ILE A 370 27.88 36.20 -5.50
C ILE A 370 27.50 37.58 -4.93
N ALA A 371 26.80 37.62 -3.79
CA ALA A 371 26.45 38.87 -3.10
C ALA A 371 27.57 39.48 -2.23
N LYS A 372 28.74 38.81 -2.09
CA LYS A 372 29.84 39.32 -1.25
C LYS A 372 30.90 40.14 -2.00
N ASP A 373 31.01 40.02 -3.32
CA ASP A 373 31.99 40.79 -4.11
C ASP A 373 31.48 42.18 -4.56
N GLN A 374 30.19 42.49 -4.36
CA GLN A 374 29.65 43.86 -4.53
C GLN A 374 29.65 44.69 -3.22
N ALA A 375 29.84 44.06 -2.06
CA ALA A 375 29.84 44.74 -0.76
C ALA A 375 31.09 45.63 -0.53
N GLY A 376 32.14 45.45 -1.32
CA GLY A 376 33.34 46.30 -1.30
C GLY A 376 33.16 47.66 -1.99
N ASN A 377 32.25 47.76 -2.97
CA ASN A 377 32.03 48.98 -3.77
C ASN A 377 30.84 49.83 -3.27
N LEU A 378 29.96 49.24 -2.45
CA LEU A 378 28.80 49.93 -1.84
C LEU A 378 29.15 50.83 -0.64
N LYS A 379 30.31 50.62 0.00
CA LYS A 379 30.69 51.39 1.20
C LYS A 379 31.10 52.84 0.91
N GLU A 380 31.60 53.14 -0.29
CA GLU A 380 31.95 54.52 -0.69
C GLU A 380 30.73 55.31 -1.23
N GLN A 381 29.69 54.64 -1.75
CA GLN A 381 28.46 55.30 -2.23
C GLN A 381 27.45 55.60 -1.10
N GLN A 382 27.41 54.76 -0.05
CA GLN A 382 26.52 54.96 1.10
C GLN A 382 26.85 56.20 1.95
N GLU A 383 28.07 56.75 1.88
CA GLU A 383 28.43 57.97 2.63
C GLU A 383 27.84 59.26 2.04
N ASN A 384 27.45 59.28 0.76
CA ASN A 384 26.91 60.46 0.07
C ASN A 384 25.40 60.40 -0.23
N GLU A 385 24.74 59.31 0.13
CA GLU A 385 23.29 59.11 -0.06
C GLU A 385 22.56 59.17 1.29
N ALA A 386 21.34 59.67 1.28
CA ALA A 386 20.46 59.74 2.45
C ALA A 386 19.05 59.31 2.05
N LEU A 387 18.35 58.64 2.96
CA LEU A 387 17.01 58.11 2.75
C LEU A 387 15.98 59.24 2.84
N CYS A 388 15.16 59.43 1.81
CA CYS A 388 14.07 60.39 1.87
C CYS A 388 13.02 59.95 2.90
N SER A 389 12.61 60.88 3.79
CA SER A 389 11.62 60.62 4.84
C SER A 389 10.22 60.26 4.31
N ASN A 390 9.91 60.64 3.07
CA ASN A 390 8.59 60.48 2.46
C ASN A 390 8.53 59.27 1.51
N CYS A 391 9.40 59.18 0.49
CA CYS A 391 9.38 58.05 -0.45
C CYS A 391 10.34 56.89 -0.11
N GLN A 392 11.15 57.02 0.94
CA GLN A 392 12.16 56.03 1.36
C GLN A 392 13.19 55.63 0.29
N GLN A 393 13.29 56.40 -0.82
CA GLN A 393 14.34 56.21 -1.81
C GLN A 393 15.68 56.77 -1.32
N LEU A 394 16.78 56.11 -1.69
CA LEU A 394 18.14 56.62 -1.49
C LEU A 394 18.38 57.76 -2.48
N VAL A 395 18.67 58.94 -1.93
CA VAL A 395 18.87 60.17 -2.71
C VAL A 395 20.18 60.82 -2.27
N PRO A 396 21.00 61.36 -3.18
CA PRO A 396 22.20 62.09 -2.80
C PRO A 396 21.91 63.20 -1.78
N LYS A 397 22.73 63.31 -0.73
CA LYS A 397 22.55 64.27 0.38
C LYS A 397 22.37 65.72 -0.10
N GLN A 398 23.03 66.08 -1.21
CA GLN A 398 22.97 67.42 -1.81
C GLN A 398 21.61 67.75 -2.44
N SER A 399 20.88 66.75 -2.95
CA SER A 399 19.57 66.94 -3.59
C SER A 399 18.40 66.51 -2.72
N LEU A 400 18.66 65.99 -1.50
CA LEU A 400 17.63 65.49 -0.59
C LEU A 400 16.56 66.54 -0.27
N VAL A 401 16.92 67.80 -0.01
CA VAL A 401 15.94 68.86 0.30
C VAL A 401 15.05 69.18 -0.89
N LEU A 402 15.60 69.19 -2.12
CA LEU A 402 14.83 69.43 -3.34
C LEU A 402 13.93 68.24 -3.67
N HIS A 403 14.46 67.03 -3.53
CA HIS A 403 13.73 65.79 -3.72
C HIS A 403 12.60 65.64 -2.69
N GLU A 404 12.86 65.91 -1.41
CA GLU A 404 11.86 65.78 -0.34
C GLU A 404 10.70 66.76 -0.56
N ASN A 405 10.98 68.00 -0.97
CA ASN A 405 9.96 68.97 -1.31
C ASN A 405 9.15 68.55 -2.55
N PHE A 406 9.81 68.04 -3.59
CA PHE A 406 9.13 67.52 -4.80
C PHE A 406 8.29 66.28 -4.48
N CYS A 407 8.82 65.37 -3.66
CA CYS A 407 8.17 64.15 -3.23
C CYS A 407 6.94 64.44 -2.37
N ARG A 408 7.03 65.32 -1.37
CA ARG A 408 5.87 65.72 -0.55
C ARG A 408 4.78 66.42 -1.37
N ARG A 409 5.16 67.09 -2.47
CA ARG A 409 4.22 67.74 -3.38
C ARG A 409 3.52 66.76 -4.30
N ASN A 410 4.22 65.77 -4.83
CA ASN A 410 3.70 64.89 -5.89
C ASN A 410 3.34 63.48 -5.44
N ASN A 411 3.77 63.05 -4.25
CA ASN A 411 3.54 61.70 -3.75
C ASN A 411 2.74 61.70 -2.45
N ILE A 412 1.98 60.63 -2.24
CA ILE A 412 1.26 60.30 -1.01
C ILE A 412 1.76 58.93 -0.54
N VAL A 413 2.02 58.82 0.76
CA VAL A 413 2.38 57.56 1.40
C VAL A 413 1.13 56.99 2.05
N CYS A 414 0.81 55.74 1.78
CA CYS A 414 -0.29 55.08 2.46
C CYS A 414 0.05 54.91 3.97
N PRO A 415 -0.84 55.32 4.89
CA PRO A 415 -0.55 55.25 6.33
C PRO A 415 -0.47 53.83 6.87
N LYS A 416 -1.05 52.83 6.17
CA LYS A 416 -1.08 51.43 6.59
C LYS A 416 0.09 50.62 6.01
N CYS A 417 0.22 50.51 4.67
CA CYS A 417 1.30 49.73 4.03
C CYS A 417 2.60 50.50 3.75
N LYS A 418 2.62 51.83 3.93
CA LYS A 418 3.78 52.70 3.61
C LYS A 418 4.20 52.71 2.13
N LEU A 419 3.36 52.18 1.22
CA LEU A 419 3.56 52.32 -0.22
C LEU A 419 3.42 53.78 -0.66
N VAL A 420 4.21 54.17 -1.64
CA VAL A 420 4.32 55.54 -2.14
C VAL A 420 3.63 55.63 -3.49
N PHE A 421 2.57 56.41 -3.57
CA PHE A 421 1.81 56.65 -4.78
C PHE A 421 1.98 58.10 -5.25
N LYS A 422 1.72 58.35 -6.54
CA LYS A 422 1.60 59.72 -7.05
C LYS A 422 0.24 60.29 -6.66
N LYS A 423 0.17 61.59 -6.34
CA LYS A 423 -1.08 62.31 -6.10
C LYS A 423 -1.97 62.21 -7.35
N ASP A 424 -3.24 61.95 -7.12
CA ASP A 424 -4.27 61.77 -8.15
C ASP A 424 -4.05 60.57 -9.10
N SER A 425 -3.23 59.59 -8.72
CA SER A 425 -3.12 58.34 -9.49
C SER A 425 -4.35 57.46 -9.34
N ALA A 426 -4.76 56.80 -10.43
CA ALA A 426 -5.82 55.80 -10.41
C ALA A 426 -5.48 54.63 -9.45
N GLU A 427 -4.19 54.29 -9.34
CA GLU A 427 -3.68 53.26 -8.44
C GLU A 427 -3.92 53.59 -6.95
N PHE A 428 -3.76 54.85 -6.55
CA PHE A 428 -4.07 55.26 -5.16
C PHE A 428 -5.57 55.30 -4.90
N ALA A 429 -6.37 55.72 -5.88
CA ALA A 429 -7.82 55.72 -5.75
C ALA A 429 -8.41 54.31 -5.65
N ALA A 430 -7.78 53.34 -6.33
CA ALA A 430 -8.15 51.92 -6.29
C ALA A 430 -7.41 51.12 -5.21
N HIS A 431 -6.50 51.76 -4.46
CA HIS A 431 -5.75 51.12 -3.37
C HIS A 431 -6.68 50.76 -2.23
N TRP A 432 -6.59 49.52 -1.77
CA TRP A 432 -7.44 48.98 -0.73
C TRP A 432 -6.63 48.24 0.33
N HIS A 433 -7.21 48.19 1.53
CA HIS A 433 -6.76 47.38 2.65
C HIS A 433 -7.93 46.53 3.11
N CYS A 434 -7.66 45.28 3.44
CA CYS A 434 -8.66 44.48 4.11
C CYS A 434 -8.91 45.02 5.53
N GLU A 435 -10.12 44.83 6.02
CA GLU A 435 -10.50 45.17 7.40
C GLU A 435 -10.27 44.00 8.37
N GLN A 436 -10.21 42.77 7.85
CA GLN A 436 -10.07 41.54 8.62
C GLN A 436 -8.61 41.05 8.68
N ASP A 437 -7.84 41.29 7.61
CA ASP A 437 -6.45 40.84 7.46
C ASP A 437 -5.48 41.99 7.11
N GLU A 438 -4.17 41.73 7.15
CA GLU A 438 -3.11 42.70 6.77
C GLU A 438 -2.94 42.86 5.24
N ALA A 439 -3.81 42.22 4.44
CA ALA A 439 -3.73 42.25 2.98
C ALA A 439 -4.03 43.64 2.40
N TYR A 440 -3.36 43.95 1.30
CA TYR A 440 -3.56 45.18 0.53
C TYR A 440 -3.36 44.91 -0.96
N GLY A 441 -3.95 45.77 -1.79
CA GLY A 441 -3.81 45.72 -3.25
C GLY A 441 -4.12 47.07 -3.88
N ASN A 442 -3.91 47.17 -5.18
CA ASN A 442 -4.02 48.43 -5.92
C ASN A 442 -5.15 48.42 -6.98
N THR A 443 -5.93 47.34 -7.05
CA THR A 443 -7.00 47.15 -8.03
C THR A 443 -8.28 46.65 -7.36
N PRO A 444 -9.47 47.01 -7.86
CA PRO A 444 -10.73 46.47 -7.35
C PRO A 444 -10.86 44.96 -7.59
N TYR A 445 -10.30 44.46 -8.69
CA TYR A 445 -10.24 43.03 -9.00
C TYR A 445 -9.46 42.24 -7.93
N SER A 446 -8.27 42.70 -7.54
CA SER A 446 -7.49 42.05 -6.48
C SER A 446 -8.21 42.06 -5.12
N LYS A 447 -9.01 43.09 -4.82
CA LYS A 447 -9.85 43.13 -3.61
C LYS A 447 -10.93 42.05 -3.63
N GLN A 448 -11.69 42.00 -4.72
CA GLN A 448 -12.78 41.02 -4.85
C GLN A 448 -12.22 39.59 -4.80
N LYS A 449 -11.09 39.35 -5.47
CA LYS A 449 -10.39 38.06 -5.42
C LYS A 449 -9.92 37.72 -4.01
N HIS A 450 -9.38 38.69 -3.26
CA HIS A 450 -9.01 38.49 -1.85
C HIS A 450 -10.23 38.12 -0.99
N ASP A 451 -11.33 38.88 -1.10
CA ASP A 451 -12.56 38.62 -0.36
C ASP A 451 -13.15 37.23 -0.69
N GLU A 452 -13.08 36.79 -1.96
CA GLU A 452 -13.49 35.44 -2.36
C GLU A 452 -12.61 34.34 -1.75
N ILE A 453 -11.29 34.53 -1.76
CA ILE A 453 -10.34 33.51 -1.30
C ILE A 453 -10.30 33.43 0.24
N PHE A 454 -10.34 34.55 0.94
CA PHE A 454 -10.05 34.61 2.39
C PHE A 454 -11.28 34.89 3.26
N HIS A 455 -12.40 35.38 2.69
CA HIS A 455 -13.58 35.80 3.45
C HIS A 455 -14.91 35.19 2.95
N SER A 456 -14.86 34.11 2.17
CA SER A 456 -16.05 33.38 1.71
C SER A 456 -16.25 32.08 2.48
N SER A 457 -17.49 31.70 2.76
CA SER A 457 -17.77 30.38 3.37
C SER A 457 -17.58 29.27 2.34
N TRP A 458 -16.76 28.28 2.69
CA TRP A 458 -16.41 27.14 1.89
C TRP A 458 -16.71 25.84 2.65
N LEU A 459 -17.49 24.97 2.02
CA LEU A 459 -17.79 23.63 2.52
C LEU A 459 -16.99 22.58 1.75
N CYS A 460 -16.44 21.61 2.47
CA CYS A 460 -15.79 20.47 1.83
C CYS A 460 -16.82 19.57 1.15
N SER A 461 -16.55 19.18 -0.10
CA SER A 461 -17.44 18.28 -0.85
C SER A 461 -17.49 16.84 -0.30
N SER A 462 -16.52 16.46 0.53
CA SER A 462 -16.28 15.07 0.93
C SER A 462 -16.45 14.82 2.43
N CYS A 463 -16.67 15.87 3.22
CA CYS A 463 -16.88 15.76 4.67
C CYS A 463 -17.60 17.01 5.20
N ALA A 464 -18.03 16.99 6.46
CA ALA A 464 -18.72 18.10 7.11
C ALA A 464 -17.81 19.27 7.54
N PHE A 465 -16.62 19.42 6.94
CA PHE A 465 -15.70 20.51 7.26
C PHE A 465 -16.14 21.81 6.57
N GLU A 466 -16.22 22.90 7.34
CA GLU A 466 -16.52 24.25 6.87
C GLU A 466 -15.41 25.21 7.30
N THR A 467 -15.06 26.15 6.43
CA THR A 467 -14.07 27.20 6.69
C THR A 467 -14.44 28.49 5.97
N ASN A 468 -13.88 29.61 6.40
CA ASN A 468 -14.02 30.92 5.76
C ASN A 468 -12.90 31.24 4.77
N SER A 469 -11.90 30.34 4.61
CA SER A 469 -10.77 30.56 3.72
C SER A 469 -10.50 29.36 2.80
N LEU A 470 -10.26 29.65 1.52
CA LEU A 470 -9.90 28.66 0.51
C LEU A 470 -8.55 27.98 0.81
N PRO A 471 -7.51 28.67 1.33
CA PRO A 471 -6.27 28.01 1.75
C PRO A 471 -6.46 26.99 2.87
N ASP A 472 -7.34 27.27 3.84
CA ASP A 472 -7.64 26.29 4.90
C ASP A 472 -8.39 25.08 4.35
N LEU A 473 -9.30 25.29 3.40
CA LEU A 473 -9.97 24.19 2.71
C LEU A 473 -8.96 23.33 1.93
N ALA A 474 -8.03 23.97 1.21
CA ALA A 474 -6.98 23.28 0.46
C ALA A 474 -6.05 22.47 1.36
N LYS A 475 -5.67 23.03 2.51
CA LYS A 475 -4.91 22.33 3.54
C LYS A 475 -5.68 21.13 4.09
N HIS A 476 -6.96 21.31 4.46
CA HIS A 476 -7.80 20.21 4.90
C HIS A 476 -7.84 19.08 3.87
N ARG A 477 -8.08 19.41 2.59
CA ARG A 477 -8.18 18.47 1.46
C ARG A 477 -6.86 17.75 1.14
N SER A 478 -5.72 18.40 1.34
CA SER A 478 -4.40 17.79 1.12
C SER A 478 -3.81 17.09 2.36
N THR A 479 -4.42 17.22 3.55
CA THR A 479 -3.90 16.58 4.77
C THR A 479 -4.81 15.50 5.36
N VAL A 480 -6.03 15.86 5.79
CA VAL A 480 -6.87 15.03 6.69
C VAL A 480 -8.23 14.66 6.11
N CYS A 481 -8.62 15.25 4.98
CA CYS A 481 -9.89 14.98 4.32
C CYS A 481 -10.04 13.48 4.01
N PRO A 482 -11.23 12.89 4.24
CA PRO A 482 -11.43 11.47 3.97
C PRO A 482 -11.55 11.18 2.47
N GLY A 483 -11.94 12.20 1.68
CA GLY A 483 -11.98 12.14 0.21
C GLY A 483 -10.62 12.33 -0.47
N LYS A 484 -9.54 12.55 0.30
CA LYS A 484 -8.20 12.74 -0.23
C LYS A 484 -7.70 11.46 -0.92
N LEU A 485 -7.15 11.58 -2.13
CA LEU A 485 -6.70 10.42 -2.91
C LEU A 485 -5.29 9.96 -2.56
N ILE A 486 -5.18 8.67 -2.27
CA ILE A 486 -3.95 7.97 -1.91
C ILE A 486 -3.76 6.74 -2.80
N LEU A 487 -2.51 6.30 -2.98
CA LEU A 487 -2.18 4.98 -3.51
C LEU A 487 -1.92 4.04 -2.34
N CYS A 488 -2.86 3.14 -2.08
CA CYS A 488 -2.74 2.18 -0.99
C CYS A 488 -1.60 1.18 -1.27
N GLN A 489 -0.70 1.02 -0.30
CA GLN A 489 0.42 0.09 -0.44
C GLN A 489 0.05 -1.40 -0.43
N PHE A 490 -1.18 -1.75 -0.01
CA PHE A 490 -1.64 -3.14 0.10
C PHE A 490 -2.52 -3.60 -1.05
N CYS A 491 -3.37 -2.71 -1.61
CA CYS A 491 -4.19 -3.02 -2.78
C CYS A 491 -3.65 -2.43 -4.09
N HIS A 492 -2.67 -1.51 -4.03
CA HIS A 492 -2.04 -0.86 -5.18
C HIS A 492 -3.02 -0.06 -6.07
N LEU A 493 -4.14 0.39 -5.51
CA LEU A 493 -5.15 1.21 -6.19
C LEU A 493 -5.18 2.64 -5.66
N GLU A 494 -5.54 3.59 -6.53
CA GLU A 494 -5.82 4.97 -6.15
C GLU A 494 -7.24 5.05 -5.57
N VAL A 495 -7.34 5.46 -4.31
CA VAL A 495 -8.55 5.36 -3.50
C VAL A 495 -8.62 6.50 -2.48
N PRO A 496 -9.81 6.85 -1.99
CA PRO A 496 -9.95 7.81 -0.89
C PRO A 496 -9.26 7.32 0.38
N GLN A 497 -8.76 8.27 1.17
CA GLN A 497 -8.09 8.03 2.45
C GLN A 497 -9.02 7.39 3.50
N GLU A 498 -10.32 7.70 3.41
CA GLU A 498 -11.38 7.32 4.35
C GLU A 498 -11.11 7.78 5.80
N GLY A 499 -12.05 7.47 6.71
CA GLY A 499 -11.96 7.78 8.13
C GLY A 499 -12.62 9.09 8.56
N ASP A 500 -12.53 9.40 9.86
CA ASP A 500 -13.06 10.63 10.44
C ASP A 500 -11.93 11.67 10.59
N PRO A 501 -12.04 12.85 9.94
CA PRO A 501 -11.07 13.94 10.07
C PRO A 501 -10.99 14.52 11.48
N PHE A 502 -12.09 14.51 12.23
CA PHE A 502 -12.19 15.18 13.52
C PHE A 502 -11.78 14.26 14.67
N ASN A 503 -12.08 12.96 14.55
CA ASN A 503 -11.69 11.96 15.53
C ASN A 503 -10.98 10.74 14.90
N PRO A 504 -9.75 10.93 14.36
CA PRO A 504 -9.00 9.84 13.76
C PRO A 504 -8.62 8.79 14.80
N SER A 505 -8.74 7.52 14.44
CA SER A 505 -8.48 6.40 15.34
C SER A 505 -7.03 6.42 15.88
N PRO A 506 -6.80 6.00 17.14
CA PRO A 506 -5.46 5.98 17.72
C PRO A 506 -4.47 5.13 16.89
N GLU A 507 -4.95 4.06 16.26
CA GLU A 507 -4.13 3.20 15.41
C GLU A 507 -3.60 3.93 14.16
N VAL A 508 -4.39 4.79 13.52
CA VAL A 508 -3.96 5.63 12.38
C VAL A 508 -2.79 6.51 12.79
N LYS A 509 -2.92 7.17 13.94
CA LYS A 509 -1.89 8.11 14.44
C LYS A 509 -0.57 7.42 14.78
N LEU A 510 -0.62 6.23 15.37
CA LEU A 510 0.58 5.51 15.82
C LEU A 510 1.28 4.77 14.68
N SER A 511 0.51 4.18 13.75
CA SER A 511 1.05 3.41 12.63
C SER A 511 1.55 4.29 11.49
N GLY A 512 1.04 5.51 11.35
CA GLY A 512 1.29 6.38 10.20
C GLY A 512 0.66 5.87 8.90
N LEU A 513 -0.26 4.90 9.00
CA LEU A 513 -1.08 4.39 7.90
C LEU A 513 -2.40 5.15 7.84
N THR A 514 -2.95 5.29 6.65
CA THR A 514 -4.29 5.86 6.48
C THR A 514 -5.38 4.91 6.99
N ALA A 515 -6.59 5.41 7.23
CA ALA A 515 -7.72 4.57 7.67
C ALA A 515 -7.99 3.43 6.68
N HIS A 516 -7.94 3.74 5.40
CA HIS A 516 -8.03 2.78 4.33
C HIS A 516 -6.91 1.74 4.33
N GLU A 517 -5.64 2.17 4.46
CA GLU A 517 -4.50 1.25 4.53
C GLU A 517 -4.54 0.34 5.76
N LEU A 518 -5.10 0.81 6.88
CA LEU A 518 -5.29 -0.04 8.06
C LEU A 518 -6.31 -1.15 7.82
N ALA A 519 -7.42 -0.83 7.14
CA ALA A 519 -8.45 -1.79 6.79
C ALA A 519 -7.89 -2.84 5.82
N ASP A 520 -7.23 -2.41 4.74
CA ASP A 520 -6.62 -3.34 3.78
C ASP A 520 -5.45 -4.12 4.38
N GLY A 521 -4.64 -3.47 5.20
CA GLY A 521 -3.50 -4.08 5.89
C GLY A 521 -3.90 -5.11 6.96
N ALA A 522 -5.17 -5.15 7.35
CA ALA A 522 -5.71 -6.18 8.25
C ALA A 522 -5.93 -7.54 7.55
N ARG A 523 -5.94 -7.57 6.21
CA ARG A 523 -5.96 -8.81 5.44
C ARG A 523 -4.74 -9.65 5.79
N THR A 524 -4.92 -10.96 5.79
CA THR A 524 -3.88 -11.90 6.19
C THR A 524 -3.23 -12.58 5.00
N THR A 525 -1.93 -12.83 5.10
CA THR A 525 -1.16 -13.66 4.17
C THR A 525 -0.29 -14.64 4.95
N GLU A 526 0.13 -15.72 4.28
CA GLU A 526 1.06 -16.68 4.85
C GLU A 526 2.50 -16.19 4.75
N CYS A 527 3.29 -16.39 5.80
CA CYS A 527 4.73 -16.15 5.74
C CYS A 527 5.42 -17.28 4.97
N HIS A 528 6.13 -16.94 3.90
CA HIS A 528 6.96 -17.87 3.13
C HIS A 528 8.05 -18.62 3.92
N LEU A 529 8.38 -18.18 5.15
CA LEU A 529 9.38 -18.85 6.00
C LEU A 529 8.73 -19.83 6.99
N CYS A 530 7.63 -19.45 7.63
CA CYS A 530 7.05 -20.22 8.72
C CYS A 530 5.59 -20.67 8.52
N ASP A 531 4.98 -20.31 7.39
CA ASP A 531 3.58 -20.55 7.01
C ASP A 531 2.56 -20.04 8.03
N LYS A 532 2.97 -19.18 8.98
CA LYS A 532 2.03 -18.54 9.89
C LYS A 532 1.23 -17.50 9.13
N ILE A 533 -0.08 -17.49 9.40
CA ILE A 533 -1.01 -16.51 8.89
C ILE A 533 -0.81 -15.21 9.66
N ILE A 534 -0.38 -14.15 8.97
CA ILE A 534 -0.04 -12.84 9.55
C ILE A 534 -0.75 -11.75 8.78
N LYS A 535 -1.11 -10.65 9.44
CA LYS A 535 -1.69 -9.49 8.77
C LYS A 535 -0.65 -8.79 7.90
N LEU A 536 -1.05 -8.30 6.73
CA LEU A 536 -0.16 -7.61 5.78
C LEU A 536 0.60 -6.46 6.44
N LYS A 537 -0.06 -5.68 7.31
CA LYS A 537 0.56 -4.57 8.03
C LYS A 537 1.68 -5.00 9.00
N ASP A 538 1.58 -6.22 9.54
CA ASP A 538 2.51 -6.74 10.54
C ASP A 538 3.66 -7.55 9.91
N MET A 539 3.60 -7.85 8.61
CA MET A 539 4.58 -8.70 7.91
C MET A 539 6.02 -8.19 8.06
N GLN A 540 6.25 -6.87 7.98
CA GLN A 540 7.59 -6.30 8.16
C GLN A 540 8.14 -6.55 9.58
N THR A 541 7.31 -6.41 10.60
CA THR A 541 7.72 -6.66 12.00
C THR A 541 7.95 -8.15 12.24
N HIS A 542 7.15 -9.00 11.61
CA HIS A 542 7.31 -10.45 11.65
C HIS A 542 8.61 -10.91 11.00
N LEU A 543 8.97 -10.36 9.83
CA LEU A 543 10.25 -10.66 9.17
C LEU A 543 11.45 -10.16 10.00
N LYS A 544 11.33 -9.00 10.67
CA LYS A 544 12.35 -8.54 11.62
C LYS A 544 12.50 -9.50 12.81
N HIS A 545 11.41 -10.07 13.31
CA HIS A 545 11.47 -11.10 14.34
C HIS A 545 12.24 -12.33 13.85
N HIS A 546 12.03 -12.74 12.60
CA HIS A 546 12.83 -13.81 12.00
C HIS A 546 14.33 -13.48 11.95
N GLU A 547 14.72 -12.24 11.60
CA GLU A 547 16.13 -11.83 11.63
C GLU A 547 16.72 -11.86 13.05
N LEU A 548 15.95 -11.41 14.05
CA LEU A 548 16.39 -11.45 15.45
C LEU A 548 16.53 -12.89 15.97
N ASP A 549 15.58 -13.77 15.62
CA ASP A 549 15.65 -15.19 15.96
C ASP A 549 16.89 -15.87 15.39
N LYS A 550 17.36 -15.47 14.19
CA LYS A 550 18.59 -16.04 13.60
C LYS A 550 19.81 -15.78 14.48
N VAL A 551 19.93 -14.58 15.04
CA VAL A 551 21.09 -14.18 15.86
C VAL A 551 21.13 -14.96 17.17
N GLY A 552 19.95 -15.27 17.74
CA GLY A 552 19.84 -16.04 18.98
C GLY A 552 20.04 -17.55 18.83
N LYS A 553 20.12 -18.10 17.61
CA LYS A 553 20.24 -19.54 17.40
C LYS A 553 21.65 -20.05 17.69
N GLU A 554 21.73 -21.10 18.49
CA GLU A 554 22.96 -21.86 18.68
C GLU A 554 23.40 -22.55 17.39
N LYS A 555 24.71 -22.78 17.28
CA LYS A 555 25.29 -23.46 16.12
C LYS A 555 24.80 -24.91 16.05
N PRO A 556 24.44 -25.42 14.86
CA PRO A 556 23.99 -26.79 14.72
C PRO A 556 25.11 -27.78 15.05
N PRO A 557 24.86 -28.78 15.91
CA PRO A 557 25.87 -29.79 16.22
C PRO A 557 26.11 -30.68 15.00
N VAL A 558 27.32 -30.61 14.43
CA VAL A 558 27.72 -31.38 13.26
C VAL A 558 28.15 -32.80 13.64
N CYS A 559 28.05 -33.74 12.68
CA CYS A 559 28.59 -35.07 12.88
C CYS A 559 30.13 -35.03 13.07
N ARG A 560 30.63 -35.78 14.05
CA ARG A 560 32.06 -35.92 14.39
C ARG A 560 32.91 -36.53 13.27
N ASN A 561 32.29 -37.25 12.33
CA ASN A 561 33.00 -37.77 11.17
C ASN A 561 33.30 -36.62 10.20
N GLU A 562 34.59 -36.28 9.99
CA GLU A 562 34.99 -35.14 9.17
C GLU A 562 34.50 -35.23 7.71
N ASN A 563 34.41 -36.45 7.19
CA ASN A 563 33.92 -36.68 5.83
C ASN A 563 32.40 -36.51 5.70
N CYS A 564 31.67 -36.39 6.82
CA CYS A 564 30.21 -36.34 6.84
C CYS A 564 29.71 -34.89 6.76
N GLY A 565 28.93 -34.59 5.73
CA GLY A 565 28.19 -33.33 5.57
C GLY A 565 26.80 -33.33 6.20
N ARG A 566 26.61 -34.02 7.33
CA ARG A 566 25.32 -34.04 8.06
C ARG A 566 25.49 -33.57 9.49
N THR A 567 24.40 -33.09 10.06
CA THR A 567 24.30 -32.77 11.48
C THR A 567 24.09 -34.03 12.32
N ARG A 568 24.28 -33.92 13.64
CA ARG A 568 24.16 -35.04 14.58
C ARG A 568 22.71 -35.51 14.75
N PHE A 569 21.76 -34.57 14.77
CA PHE A 569 20.35 -34.83 15.07
C PHE A 569 19.39 -34.59 13.89
N GLY A 570 19.93 -34.19 12.73
CA GLY A 570 19.16 -33.82 11.56
C GLY A 570 18.63 -32.39 11.62
N VAL A 571 18.34 -31.84 10.44
CA VAL A 571 17.80 -30.50 10.26
C VAL A 571 16.54 -30.58 9.42
N GLY A 572 15.47 -29.89 9.86
CA GLY A 572 14.25 -29.76 9.07
C GLY A 572 14.42 -28.74 7.94
N SER A 573 13.63 -28.87 6.88
CA SER A 573 13.60 -27.92 5.75
C SER A 573 13.31 -26.47 6.21
N ARG A 574 12.57 -26.28 7.31
CA ARG A 574 12.21 -24.98 7.90
C ARG A 574 13.22 -24.42 8.91
N GLY A 575 14.51 -24.71 8.75
CA GLY A 575 15.53 -24.15 9.65
C GLY A 575 15.47 -24.64 11.10
N GLN A 576 14.73 -25.72 11.37
CA GLN A 576 14.65 -26.34 12.69
C GLN A 576 15.88 -27.23 12.90
N VAL A 577 16.87 -26.68 13.57
CA VAL A 577 18.04 -27.43 14.05
C VAL A 577 17.62 -28.22 15.28
N ARG A 578 17.75 -29.54 15.23
CA ARG A 578 17.50 -30.39 16.39
C ARG A 578 18.75 -30.44 17.26
N HIS A 579 18.57 -30.27 18.57
CA HIS A 579 19.63 -30.42 19.58
C HIS A 579 19.46 -31.68 20.44
N SER A 580 18.30 -32.34 20.34
CA SER A 580 17.99 -33.58 21.06
C SER A 580 17.77 -34.75 20.09
N PRO A 581 18.25 -35.96 20.43
CA PRO A 581 18.03 -37.14 19.62
C PRO A 581 16.57 -37.60 19.66
N GLY A 582 16.05 -38.11 18.54
CA GLY A 582 14.84 -38.95 18.54
C GLY A 582 15.12 -40.33 19.14
N ALA A 583 14.08 -41.14 19.37
CA ALA A 583 14.17 -42.44 20.04
C ALA A 583 15.25 -43.39 19.47
N ASP A 584 15.49 -43.36 18.15
CA ASP A 584 16.49 -44.20 17.47
C ASP A 584 17.92 -43.61 17.44
N GLY A 585 18.10 -42.38 17.94
CA GLY A 585 19.34 -41.60 17.79
C GLY A 585 20.22 -41.47 19.04
N GLN A 586 19.75 -41.91 20.22
CA GLN A 586 20.43 -41.65 21.50
C GLN A 586 21.85 -42.26 21.57
N GLN A 587 22.05 -43.52 21.17
CA GLN A 587 23.37 -44.18 21.29
C GLN A 587 24.42 -43.64 20.31
N GLY A 588 23.99 -43.20 19.11
CA GLY A 588 24.89 -42.55 18.15
C GLY A 588 25.28 -41.14 18.59
N ALA A 589 24.37 -40.46 19.29
CA ALA A 589 24.60 -39.16 19.86
C ALA A 589 25.72 -39.21 20.92
N ASP A 590 25.76 -40.21 21.80
CA ASP A 590 26.78 -40.32 22.85
C ASP A 590 28.22 -40.31 22.33
N ILE A 591 28.44 -40.73 21.07
CA ILE A 591 29.75 -40.78 20.41
C ILE A 591 29.95 -39.59 19.44
N GLY A 592 28.93 -38.75 19.26
CA GLY A 592 28.94 -37.58 18.37
C GLY A 592 28.68 -37.88 16.89
N LEU A 593 28.10 -39.04 16.56
CA LEU A 593 27.84 -39.46 15.18
C LEU A 593 26.36 -39.30 14.80
N CYS A 594 26.09 -38.96 13.53
CA CYS A 594 24.73 -39.01 12.98
C CYS A 594 24.24 -40.47 12.84
N SER A 595 22.93 -40.64 12.70
CA SER A 595 22.27 -41.96 12.59
C SER A 595 22.88 -42.85 11.49
N LEU A 596 23.22 -42.28 10.33
CA LEU A 596 23.83 -43.05 9.23
C LEU A 596 25.29 -43.42 9.48
N CYS A 597 26.06 -42.56 10.15
CA CYS A 597 27.46 -42.87 10.47
C CYS A 597 27.54 -43.93 11.58
N PHE A 598 26.58 -43.93 12.50
CA PHE A 598 26.47 -44.89 13.59
C PHE A 598 25.78 -46.20 13.21
N GLY A 599 24.87 -46.22 12.22
CA GLY A 599 24.14 -47.43 11.80
C GLY A 599 25.01 -48.69 11.61
N PRO A 600 26.16 -48.63 10.92
CA PRO A 600 27.07 -49.78 10.77
C PRO A 600 27.75 -50.26 12.06
N LEU A 601 27.73 -49.45 13.12
CA LEU A 601 28.31 -49.74 14.44
C LEU A 601 27.23 -50.19 15.45
N TYR A 602 25.95 -50.02 15.11
CA TYR A 602 24.82 -50.32 15.97
C TYR A 602 24.67 -51.83 16.17
N VAL A 603 24.45 -52.20 17.44
CA VAL A 603 24.10 -53.55 17.85
C VAL A 603 23.16 -53.41 19.05
N SER A 604 22.08 -54.19 19.09
CA SER A 604 21.09 -54.17 20.18
C SER A 604 21.61 -54.74 21.52
N MET A 605 22.80 -55.34 21.54
CA MET A 605 23.40 -55.91 22.75
C MET A 605 23.98 -54.81 23.65
N HIS A 606 23.58 -54.83 24.91
CA HIS A 606 24.05 -53.90 25.94
C HIS A 606 25.55 -54.09 26.22
N ASP A 607 26.36 -53.07 25.92
CA ASP A 607 27.83 -53.06 26.13
C ASP A 607 28.23 -51.92 27.09
N PRO A 608 28.20 -52.15 28.42
CA PRO A 608 28.45 -51.10 29.42
C PRO A 608 29.89 -50.59 29.44
N ASN A 609 30.85 -51.33 28.88
CA ASN A 609 32.26 -50.95 28.85
C ASN A 609 32.72 -50.41 27.48
N GLY A 610 31.85 -50.39 26.47
CA GLY A 610 32.15 -49.94 25.10
C GLY A 610 33.27 -50.74 24.39
N LYS A 611 33.68 -51.89 24.93
CA LYS A 611 34.80 -52.69 24.38
C LYS A 611 34.41 -53.32 23.04
N ALA A 612 33.16 -53.74 22.88
CA ALA A 612 32.67 -54.29 21.61
C ALA A 612 32.51 -53.19 20.57
N LEU A 613 32.08 -51.98 20.97
CA LEU A 613 32.05 -50.81 20.10
C LEU A 613 33.46 -50.41 19.61
N ARG A 614 34.46 -50.36 20.50
CA ARG A 614 35.86 -50.10 20.14
C ARG A 614 36.38 -51.08 19.08
N ARG A 615 36.13 -52.39 19.27
CA ARG A 615 36.51 -53.43 18.29
C ARG A 615 35.80 -53.26 16.95
N ARG A 616 34.54 -52.79 16.93
CA ARG A 616 33.81 -52.51 15.68
C ARG A 616 34.38 -51.31 14.94
N ILE A 617 34.76 -50.24 15.65
CA ILE A 617 35.44 -49.07 15.07
C ILE A 617 36.78 -49.49 14.45
N GLU A 618 37.58 -50.28 15.17
CA GLU A 618 38.86 -50.82 14.68
C GLU A 618 38.68 -51.66 13.41
N ARG A 619 37.71 -52.60 13.43
CA ARG A 619 37.38 -53.42 12.26
C ARG A 619 36.96 -52.57 11.07
N ARG A 620 36.18 -51.50 11.28
CA ARG A 620 35.73 -50.62 10.20
C ARG A 620 36.90 -49.89 9.53
N TYR A 621 37.85 -49.35 10.31
CA TYR A 621 39.05 -48.72 9.76
C TYR A 621 39.94 -49.70 9.00
N LEU A 622 40.17 -50.90 9.56
CA LEU A 622 40.95 -51.94 8.89
C LEU A 622 40.32 -52.34 7.56
N THR A 623 39.01 -52.56 7.51
CA THR A 623 38.30 -52.87 6.26
C THR A 623 38.43 -51.72 5.24
N GLN A 624 38.30 -50.46 5.66
CA GLN A 624 38.46 -49.31 4.76
C GLN A 624 39.86 -49.23 4.15
N LEU A 625 40.93 -49.51 4.91
CA LEU A 625 42.31 -49.47 4.42
C LEU A 625 42.67 -50.70 3.57
N MET A 626 42.13 -51.88 3.89
CA MET A 626 42.49 -53.13 3.22
C MET A 626 41.69 -53.36 1.93
N SER A 627 40.36 -53.30 2.02
CA SER A 627 39.46 -53.61 0.90
C SER A 627 38.92 -52.36 0.19
N GLY A 628 38.92 -51.20 0.87
CA GLY A 628 38.29 -49.99 0.35
C GLY A 628 36.76 -50.05 0.36
N CYS A 629 36.12 -48.92 0.09
CA CYS A 629 34.65 -48.81 0.06
C CYS A 629 34.03 -49.05 -1.33
N ARG A 630 34.85 -49.30 -2.36
CA ARG A 630 34.43 -49.58 -3.76
C ARG A 630 33.60 -48.48 -4.44
N LYS A 631 33.51 -47.29 -3.85
CA LYS A 631 32.84 -46.12 -4.46
C LYS A 631 33.84 -45.31 -5.28
N SER A 632 33.55 -45.09 -6.56
CA SER A 632 34.44 -44.41 -7.51
C SER A 632 34.78 -42.97 -7.12
N ARG A 633 33.85 -42.26 -6.47
CA ARG A 633 33.99 -40.86 -6.05
C ARG A 633 34.39 -40.66 -4.59
N CYS A 634 34.88 -41.71 -3.92
CA CYS A 634 35.34 -41.60 -2.54
C CYS A 634 36.51 -40.62 -2.45
N SER A 635 36.45 -39.65 -1.54
CA SER A 635 37.59 -38.76 -1.24
C SER A 635 38.09 -38.89 0.20
N ASN A 636 37.88 -40.04 0.84
CA ASN A 636 38.42 -40.28 2.20
C ASN A 636 39.87 -40.77 2.12
N GLU A 637 40.77 -40.10 2.83
CA GLU A 637 42.19 -40.46 2.92
C GLU A 637 42.45 -41.77 3.69
N TRP A 638 41.50 -42.19 4.54
CA TRP A 638 41.55 -43.42 5.32
C TRP A 638 40.82 -44.58 4.64
N CYS A 639 40.81 -44.58 3.30
CA CYS A 639 40.18 -45.59 2.48
C CYS A 639 41.07 -45.93 1.28
N LYS A 640 41.27 -47.22 0.99
CA LYS A 640 42.05 -47.66 -0.19
C LYS A 640 41.52 -47.07 -1.50
N THR A 641 40.20 -47.14 -1.69
CA THR A 641 39.53 -46.60 -2.87
C THR A 641 39.67 -45.08 -2.93
N GLY A 642 39.51 -44.38 -1.80
CA GLY A 642 39.60 -42.91 -1.77
C GLY A 642 41.00 -42.38 -2.04
N ARG A 643 42.03 -43.06 -1.54
CA ARG A 643 43.44 -42.73 -1.83
C ARG A 643 43.77 -42.96 -3.31
N SER A 644 43.26 -44.03 -3.91
CA SER A 644 43.38 -44.28 -5.35
C SER A 644 42.75 -43.15 -6.17
N THR A 645 41.58 -42.65 -5.76
CA THR A 645 40.90 -41.53 -6.44
C THR A 645 41.65 -40.20 -6.27
N LEU A 646 42.33 -40.00 -5.14
CA LEU A 646 43.12 -38.80 -4.84
C LEU A 646 44.57 -38.85 -5.38
N GLY A 647 44.99 -39.97 -5.96
CA GLY A 647 46.38 -40.17 -6.42
C GLY A 647 47.40 -40.30 -5.27
N LEU A 648 46.95 -40.67 -4.07
CA LEU A 648 47.79 -40.81 -2.88
C LEU A 648 48.29 -42.26 -2.71
N GLU A 649 49.52 -42.44 -2.22
CA GLU A 649 50.09 -43.77 -1.95
C GLU A 649 49.23 -44.60 -1.00
N THR A 650 49.09 -45.90 -1.24
CA THR A 650 48.26 -46.77 -0.41
C THR A 650 48.81 -46.92 1.02
N LYS A 651 48.06 -46.43 2.02
CA LYS A 651 48.37 -46.66 3.44
C LYS A 651 47.99 -48.09 3.84
N GLY A 652 49.01 -48.93 4.09
CA GLY A 652 48.89 -50.25 4.68
C GLY A 652 48.06 -51.25 3.87
N SER A 653 48.70 -51.98 2.95
CA SER A 653 48.06 -53.05 2.17
C SER A 653 47.90 -54.37 2.93
N SER A 654 48.52 -54.51 4.10
CA SER A 654 48.49 -55.68 4.98
C SER A 654 48.10 -55.31 6.41
N VAL A 655 47.52 -56.26 7.16
CA VAL A 655 47.08 -56.06 8.56
C VAL A 655 48.24 -55.59 9.46
N GLN A 656 49.46 -56.08 9.24
CA GLN A 656 50.66 -55.69 9.98
C GLN A 656 51.06 -54.22 9.77
N SER A 657 50.78 -53.66 8.60
CA SER A 657 51.09 -52.27 8.24
C SER A 657 49.97 -51.28 8.58
N ALA A 658 48.71 -51.73 8.61
CA ALA A 658 47.55 -50.89 8.92
C ALA A 658 47.28 -50.74 10.44
N LEU A 659 47.56 -51.79 11.24
CA LEU A 659 47.31 -51.77 12.69
C LEU A 659 48.01 -50.63 13.45
N PRO A 660 49.30 -50.31 13.21
CA PRO A 660 49.97 -49.20 13.89
C PRO A 660 49.35 -47.83 13.61
N LEU A 661 48.74 -47.65 12.43
CA LEU A 661 48.09 -46.40 12.02
C LEU A 661 46.69 -46.23 12.62
N VAL A 662 45.97 -47.34 12.83
CA VAL A 662 44.59 -47.34 13.33
C VAL A 662 44.51 -47.30 14.85
N LYS A 663 45.46 -47.93 15.56
CA LYS A 663 45.52 -47.93 17.04
C LYS A 663 45.35 -46.55 17.69
N PRO A 664 46.08 -45.49 17.30
CA PRO A 664 45.92 -44.17 17.91
C PRO A 664 44.52 -43.56 17.70
N LEU A 665 43.90 -43.77 16.52
CA LEU A 665 42.53 -43.30 16.24
C LEU A 665 41.46 -44.05 17.03
N VAL A 666 41.72 -45.32 17.34
CA VAL A 666 40.83 -46.19 18.12
C VAL A 666 41.00 -45.95 19.62
N GLU A 667 42.11 -45.39 20.08
CA GLU A 667 42.33 -45.03 21.49
C GLU A 667 41.64 -43.72 21.86
N THR A 668 41.59 -42.75 20.94
CA THR A 668 40.89 -41.46 21.13
C THR A 668 39.38 -41.50 20.86
N TRP A 669 38.79 -42.70 20.69
CA TRP A 669 37.36 -42.84 20.36
C TRP A 669 36.41 -42.25 21.42
N GLN A 670 36.81 -42.22 22.70
CA GLN A 670 36.03 -41.62 23.79
C GLN A 670 36.13 -40.09 23.83
N ASN A 671 37.20 -39.51 23.26
CA ASN A 671 37.39 -38.06 23.25
C ASN A 671 36.54 -37.44 22.14
N LEU A 672 35.45 -36.76 22.50
CA LEU A 672 34.50 -36.19 21.53
C LEU A 672 35.14 -35.18 20.56
N ASP A 673 36.22 -34.53 20.95
CA ASP A 673 36.94 -33.53 20.13
C ASP A 673 37.86 -34.13 19.06
N SER A 674 38.20 -35.43 19.16
CA SER A 674 39.06 -36.08 18.17
C SER A 674 38.25 -36.48 16.93
N PRO A 675 38.64 -36.09 15.70
CA PRO A 675 37.88 -36.43 14.50
C PRO A 675 37.86 -37.93 14.21
N MET A 676 36.80 -38.38 13.51
CA MET A 676 36.71 -39.72 12.94
C MET A 676 36.66 -39.63 11.41
N HIS A 677 37.17 -40.66 10.71
CA HIS A 677 37.28 -40.65 9.24
C HIS A 677 36.64 -41.91 8.62
N PHE A 678 35.33 -42.02 8.74
CA PHE A 678 34.59 -43.12 8.11
C PHE A 678 34.15 -42.79 6.70
N CYS A 679 34.12 -43.80 5.83
CA CYS A 679 33.49 -43.68 4.53
C CYS A 679 31.99 -43.47 4.65
N VAL A 680 31.47 -42.48 3.92
CA VAL A 680 30.06 -42.06 3.88
C VAL A 680 29.46 -42.25 2.47
N ASP A 681 28.18 -41.94 2.33
CA ASP A 681 27.46 -41.78 1.07
C ASP A 681 27.95 -40.59 0.24
N GLU A 682 27.65 -40.62 -1.06
CA GLU A 682 28.10 -39.60 -2.01
C GLU A 682 27.50 -38.23 -1.67
N LEU A 683 26.21 -38.17 -1.35
CA LEU A 683 25.50 -36.94 -0.98
C LEU A 683 26.12 -36.25 0.24
N SER A 684 26.43 -37.01 1.31
CA SER A 684 27.11 -36.44 2.48
C SER A 684 28.50 -35.89 2.14
N GLN A 685 29.24 -36.55 1.25
CA GLN A 685 30.61 -36.16 0.88
C GLN A 685 30.63 -34.95 -0.06
N THR A 686 29.69 -34.86 -1.02
CA THR A 686 29.51 -33.69 -1.88
C THR A 686 29.00 -32.49 -1.08
N GLY A 687 28.03 -32.71 -0.19
CA GLY A 687 27.48 -31.69 0.70
C GLY A 687 28.54 -31.07 1.60
N ARG A 688 29.44 -31.88 2.19
CA ARG A 688 30.55 -31.37 3.01
C ARG A 688 31.51 -30.47 2.22
N LYS A 689 31.85 -30.86 0.98
CA LYS A 689 32.73 -30.07 0.10
C LYS A 689 32.08 -28.74 -0.28
N LEU A 690 30.81 -28.77 -0.68
CA LEU A 690 30.04 -27.57 -1.04
C LEU A 690 29.86 -26.64 0.17
N ALA A 691 29.59 -27.20 1.36
CA ALA A 691 29.53 -26.44 2.60
C ALA A 691 30.86 -25.74 2.90
N GLY A 692 31.99 -26.41 2.72
CA GLY A 692 33.33 -25.81 2.85
C GLY A 692 33.57 -24.68 1.84
N GLN A 693 33.15 -24.86 0.58
CA GLN A 693 33.25 -23.81 -0.44
C GLN A 693 32.40 -22.57 -0.11
N ILE A 694 31.19 -22.75 0.39
CA ILE A 694 30.31 -21.63 0.78
C ILE A 694 30.87 -20.93 2.03
N ALA A 695 31.30 -21.70 3.03
CA ALA A 695 31.90 -21.18 4.26
C ALA A 695 33.21 -20.40 4.01
N SER A 696 33.99 -20.77 2.98
CA SER A 696 35.23 -20.06 2.61
C SER A 696 35.03 -18.58 2.26
N LYS A 697 33.80 -18.18 1.91
CA LYS A 697 33.44 -16.77 1.67
C LYS A 697 33.32 -15.93 2.95
N GLY A 698 33.36 -16.56 4.13
CA GLY A 698 33.37 -15.88 5.42
C GLY A 698 32.01 -15.36 5.92
N VAL A 699 30.94 -15.46 5.13
CA VAL A 699 29.61 -14.91 5.47
C VAL A 699 28.88 -15.76 6.53
N TRP A 700 29.03 -17.08 6.47
CA TRP A 700 28.37 -18.03 7.38
C TRP A 700 29.39 -19.01 7.98
N ASP A 701 29.07 -19.47 9.18
CA ASP A 701 29.75 -20.56 9.87
C ASP A 701 29.63 -21.90 9.10
N ILE A 702 30.67 -22.73 9.17
CA ILE A 702 30.71 -24.02 8.44
C ILE A 702 29.62 -24.97 8.93
N GLU A 703 29.27 -24.91 10.22
CA GLU A 703 28.23 -25.73 10.84
C GLU A 703 26.87 -25.46 10.19
N TRP A 704 26.55 -24.19 9.96
CA TRP A 704 25.33 -23.78 9.26
C TRP A 704 25.35 -24.20 7.79
N CYS A 705 26.50 -24.09 7.12
CA CYS A 705 26.63 -24.58 5.74
C CYS A 705 26.43 -26.10 5.63
N ILE A 706 26.85 -26.87 6.64
CA ILE A 706 26.61 -28.32 6.71
C ILE A 706 25.12 -28.62 6.94
N ALA A 707 24.47 -27.88 7.83
CA ALA A 707 23.01 -27.97 8.04
C ALA A 707 22.22 -27.69 6.74
N ALA A 708 22.63 -26.66 6.00
CA ALA A 708 22.02 -26.33 4.71
C ALA A 708 22.22 -27.44 3.67
N ALA A 709 23.40 -28.07 3.64
CA ALA A 709 23.70 -29.15 2.70
C ALA A 709 22.82 -30.39 2.95
N GLU A 710 22.50 -30.66 4.22
CA GLU A 710 21.61 -31.74 4.63
C GLU A 710 20.14 -31.44 4.29
N ALA A 711 19.68 -30.21 4.49
CA ALA A 711 18.29 -29.82 4.21
C ALA A 711 17.95 -29.80 2.71
N GLU A 712 18.88 -29.30 1.88
CA GLU A 712 18.64 -29.04 0.44
C GLU A 712 19.32 -30.06 -0.49
N ASN A 713 19.64 -31.26 0.02
CA ASN A 713 20.27 -32.34 -0.75
C ASN A 713 21.52 -31.90 -1.56
N SER A 714 22.32 -30.98 -0.99
CA SER A 714 23.57 -30.50 -1.58
C SER A 714 23.46 -29.70 -2.90
N ASN A 715 22.37 -28.94 -3.12
CA ASN A 715 22.29 -27.95 -4.20
C ASN A 715 22.78 -26.57 -3.76
N ALA A 716 23.79 -26.02 -4.43
CA ALA A 716 24.48 -24.79 -4.02
C ALA A 716 23.60 -23.52 -3.99
N ASN A 717 22.57 -23.41 -4.83
CA ASN A 717 21.69 -22.23 -4.84
C ASN A 717 20.68 -22.29 -3.69
N ASN A 718 19.93 -23.39 -3.59
CA ASN A 718 18.98 -23.60 -2.51
C ASN A 718 19.65 -23.54 -1.13
N MET A 719 20.88 -24.05 -1.00
CA MET A 719 21.67 -23.91 0.23
C MET A 719 21.86 -22.45 0.65
N ARG A 720 22.07 -21.52 -0.31
CA ARG A 720 22.22 -20.09 0.00
C ARG A 720 20.90 -19.47 0.41
N ASP A 721 19.80 -19.82 -0.26
CA ASP A 721 18.47 -19.33 0.08
C ASP A 721 18.08 -19.80 1.49
N TRP A 722 18.35 -21.06 1.80
CA TRP A 722 18.16 -21.62 3.13
C TRP A 722 19.03 -20.93 4.19
N LEU A 723 20.32 -20.68 3.90
CA LEU A 723 21.22 -19.97 4.81
C LEU A 723 20.77 -18.51 5.04
N GLN A 724 20.31 -17.83 4.00
CA GLN A 724 19.78 -16.49 4.12
C GLN A 724 18.49 -16.45 4.94
N ALA A 725 17.64 -17.46 4.80
CA ALA A 725 16.40 -17.60 5.54
C ALA A 725 16.61 -17.96 7.03
N TRP A 726 17.64 -18.74 7.37
CA TRP A 726 17.69 -19.42 8.68
C TRP A 726 18.98 -19.26 9.48
N ALA A 727 20.10 -18.90 8.86
CA ALA A 727 21.41 -18.84 9.51
C ALA A 727 21.82 -17.39 9.83
N PRO A 728 22.44 -17.15 11.00
CA PRO A 728 23.04 -15.86 11.31
C PRO A 728 24.24 -15.59 10.39
N ARG A 729 24.37 -14.34 9.95
CA ARG A 729 25.57 -13.88 9.24
C ARG A 729 26.67 -13.60 10.26
N ARG A 730 27.90 -13.99 9.97
CA ARG A 730 29.07 -13.53 10.73
C ARG A 730 29.19 -12.03 10.54
N VAL A 731 29.21 -11.28 11.64
CA VAL A 731 29.47 -9.84 11.67
C VAL A 731 30.96 -9.59 11.61
#